data_AF-Q2H4Q5-F1
#
_entry.id   AF-Q2H4Q5-F1
#
_cell.length_a   1.000
_cell.length_b   1.000
_cell.length_c   1.000
_cell.angle_alpha   90.00
_cell.angle_beta   90.00
_cell.angle_gamma   90.00
#
_symmetry.space_group_name_H-M   'P 1'
#
loop_
_entity.id
_entity.type
_entity.pdbx_description
1 polymer ?
#
loop_
_entity_poly.entity_id
_entity_poly.type
_entity_poly.pdbx_seq_one_letter_code
_entity_poly.pdbx_strand_id
1 'polypeptide(L)'
;MSGPLVKVRVVARALAASLVLGTHVVHAALNLDGTQAVAPAGDGDPSPISDPRAYDPSQHDCPLPCVDYANIHSWTPYLSVDRLRRCEEPLLLQFSVTQPLDDPASTILIRSCALNTTSHQAFGTASARDPRPVANPKKSEKFFAPRGMGEFFSAQDNCDENFLFAWHKQTAAALYIGAALGKPTATSAITALKSRFRLESAVPNHTIAQLCGNKERPGDVFGIAIGASANLAALQSTALAWSKGICAAGGDLKGAGDLKGAKVFKVAGAPIVTGSNNNTNNKSFDGNATTSSAAGFTQLPRQRRARNGQIDRRATCRYIQVVAGDGCDTLVARCGISAANFYKYNPAADLCGTLMPDDYVCCSAGDPYKPQPPQPDLDGTCATHLIQNGDTCDVLAKRYHVTTSELEAWNKGKTWGWTECKDMLLGYNMCISDGFAPLPPPQEGASCGPLVPGTQLPPDFDRWKNAMGELNPCPLKACCSNWGFCGPFPAHCEIHAPEGGGPGSKEKGYQNTCVSNCGTDIKVNSGPPAAFQRIGYYESYNMKRDCLWLSSKAANTDGSYTHIHWSFAEIDPIGWKVVLTDPYNQWADFKALPNVKRILAFGGWAYSTEAATFNIIRSAILDNGAVFASNIAKFLDDEGLDGVDIDWEYPGVSIKYFQDTYYSNLWLTERVSRVMQAPDIDVGGQPIGQKGDGAGYLAFLTTLKQKVGAKKSVSIAAPASFWYLQAFPIDRIAAQIDYIVFMTYDLHGQWDYGNADAYDACPSGKCIRSHGRAD
;
A
#
# COMPACT_ATOMS: atom_id res chain seq x y z
N MET A 1 -25.25 41.78 -50.42
CA MET A 1 -25.29 43.16 -49.85
C MET A 1 -23.93 43.44 -49.22
N SER A 2 -23.54 44.73 -49.17
CA SER A 2 -22.54 45.37 -48.28
C SER A 2 -21.33 44.57 -47.75
N GLY A 3 -20.12 44.99 -48.16
CA GLY A 3 -18.93 45.02 -47.28
C GLY A 3 -18.98 46.23 -46.32
N PRO A 4 -17.89 46.70 -45.68
CA PRO A 4 -16.45 46.58 -46.01
C PRO A 4 -15.68 45.64 -45.04
N LEU A 5 -14.45 45.13 -45.27
CA LEU A 5 -13.14 45.66 -45.74
C LEU A 5 -12.37 46.53 -44.72
N VAL A 6 -11.02 46.51 -44.88
CA VAL A 6 -9.93 47.38 -44.31
C VAL A 6 -9.07 46.69 -43.22
N LYS A 7 -7.72 46.57 -43.30
CA LYS A 7 -6.66 46.85 -44.31
C LYS A 7 -5.40 45.97 -43.99
N VAL A 8 -4.64 45.37 -44.93
CA VAL A 8 -3.48 45.89 -45.75
C VAL A 8 -2.21 46.20 -44.92
N ARG A 9 -0.95 45.84 -45.26
CA ARG A 9 -0.32 45.00 -46.32
C ARG A 9 1.17 44.69 -46.00
N VAL A 10 1.68 43.56 -46.55
CA VAL A 10 2.99 43.33 -47.24
C VAL A 10 4.23 44.20 -46.92
N VAL A 11 5.35 43.52 -46.61
CA VAL A 11 6.72 43.79 -47.14
C VAL A 11 7.34 42.44 -47.58
N ALA A 12 8.35 42.44 -48.46
CA ALA A 12 8.83 41.26 -49.20
C ALA A 12 10.23 40.73 -48.79
N ARG A 13 10.66 39.64 -49.46
CA ARG A 13 11.91 38.87 -49.26
C ARG A 13 13.20 39.71 -49.25
N ALA A 14 14.18 39.24 -48.49
CA ALA A 14 15.60 39.31 -48.85
C ALA A 14 16.25 37.92 -48.61
N LEU A 15 17.22 37.55 -49.45
CA LEU A 15 18.04 36.34 -49.30
C LEU A 15 19.40 36.73 -48.72
N ALA A 16 19.86 36.01 -47.69
CA ALA A 16 21.25 35.98 -47.27
C ALA A 16 21.57 34.55 -46.80
N ALA A 17 22.55 33.91 -47.43
CA ALA A 17 23.01 32.59 -47.04
C ALA A 17 24.26 32.69 -46.16
N SER A 18 24.28 31.95 -45.06
CA SER A 18 25.48 31.75 -44.24
C SER A 18 25.58 30.29 -43.84
N LEU A 19 26.60 29.59 -44.36
CA LEU A 19 27.02 28.29 -43.83
C LEU A 19 27.75 28.53 -42.50
N VAL A 20 27.20 28.03 -41.39
CA VAL A 20 28.01 27.52 -40.27
C VAL A 20 27.30 26.30 -39.70
N LEU A 21 28.04 25.19 -39.61
CA LEU A 21 27.81 23.97 -38.81
C LEU A 21 26.34 23.62 -38.47
N GLY A 22 25.80 22.62 -39.17
CA GLY A 22 24.61 21.91 -38.72
C GLY A 22 24.90 21.08 -37.47
N THR A 23 24.83 21.70 -36.29
CA THR A 23 24.68 20.98 -35.03
C THR A 23 23.28 20.36 -35.01
N HIS A 24 23.21 19.04 -35.10
CA HIS A 24 22.00 18.31 -34.73
C HIS A 24 21.79 18.46 -33.23
N VAL A 25 21.07 19.52 -32.85
CA VAL A 25 20.53 19.67 -31.50
C VAL A 25 19.51 18.55 -31.32
N VAL A 26 19.92 17.50 -30.62
CA VAL A 26 19.00 16.52 -30.03
C VAL A 26 18.00 17.34 -29.25
N HIS A 27 16.74 17.35 -29.71
CA HIS A 27 15.70 18.05 -29.00
C HIS A 27 15.44 17.26 -27.71
N ALA A 28 15.90 17.81 -26.58
CA ALA A 28 15.63 17.24 -25.28
C ALA A 28 14.13 16.98 -25.14
N ALA A 29 13.76 15.86 -24.50
CA ALA A 29 12.36 15.51 -24.31
C ALA A 29 11.59 16.71 -23.74
N LEU A 30 10.49 17.07 -24.41
CA LEU A 30 9.58 18.09 -23.93
C LEU A 30 8.41 17.40 -23.20
N ASN A 31 7.98 17.98 -22.09
CA ASN A 31 6.69 17.65 -21.50
C ASN A 31 5.55 18.06 -22.46
N LEU A 32 4.34 17.57 -22.20
CA LEU A 32 3.16 17.87 -23.02
C LEU A 32 2.76 19.37 -23.02
N ASP A 33 3.35 20.17 -22.13
CA ASP A 33 3.22 21.63 -22.06
C ASP A 33 4.32 22.41 -22.82
N GLY A 34 5.30 21.71 -23.39
CA GLY A 34 6.44 22.30 -24.10
C GLY A 34 7.66 22.67 -23.22
N THR A 35 7.67 22.34 -21.93
CA THR A 35 8.84 22.54 -21.06
C THR A 35 9.92 21.48 -21.28
N GLN A 36 11.21 21.85 -21.12
CA GLN A 36 12.30 20.87 -21.11
C GLN A 36 12.15 19.92 -19.91
N ALA A 37 12.17 18.61 -20.15
CA ALA A 37 11.65 17.65 -19.17
C ALA A 37 12.50 17.46 -17.90
N VAL A 38 13.83 17.62 -17.93
CA VAL A 38 14.69 17.12 -16.84
C VAL A 38 15.99 17.89 -16.60
N ALA A 39 16.34 18.01 -15.32
CA ALA A 39 17.63 18.47 -14.80
C ALA A 39 18.67 17.31 -14.75
N PRO A 40 19.95 17.58 -14.44
CA PRO A 40 20.95 16.52 -14.27
C PRO A 40 20.57 15.53 -13.16
N ALA A 41 20.91 14.26 -13.35
CA ALA A 41 20.82 13.26 -12.29
C ALA A 41 21.78 13.61 -11.15
N GLY A 42 21.34 13.43 -9.91
CA GLY A 42 22.18 13.53 -8.70
C GLY A 42 21.94 12.32 -7.79
N ASP A 43 22.81 12.11 -6.81
CA ASP A 43 22.83 10.88 -6.00
C ASP A 43 21.57 10.65 -5.14
N GLY A 44 20.72 11.68 -4.98
CA GLY A 44 19.44 11.62 -4.29
C GLY A 44 18.21 11.51 -5.22
N ASP A 45 18.41 11.33 -6.52
CA ASP A 45 17.33 11.13 -7.48
C ASP A 45 16.73 9.72 -7.31
N PRO A 46 15.48 9.61 -6.84
CA PRO A 46 14.93 8.32 -6.45
C PRO A 46 14.71 7.44 -7.67
N SER A 47 15.23 6.20 -7.62
CA SER A 47 14.53 5.11 -8.31
C SER A 47 13.08 5.13 -7.80
N PRO A 48 12.07 5.32 -8.67
CA PRO A 48 10.69 5.54 -8.24
C PRO A 48 10.05 4.30 -7.61
N ILE A 49 10.76 3.18 -7.56
CA ILE A 49 10.54 2.11 -6.60
C ILE A 49 11.05 2.57 -5.22
N SER A 50 10.21 3.31 -4.50
CA SER A 50 10.47 3.69 -3.09
C SER A 50 10.62 2.47 -2.19
N ASP A 51 9.92 1.37 -2.50
CA ASP A 51 10.10 0.06 -1.87
C ASP A 51 9.86 -1.11 -2.85
N PRO A 52 10.86 -1.99 -3.12
CA PRO A 52 10.64 -3.20 -3.92
C PRO A 52 9.81 -4.27 -3.18
N ARG A 53 9.49 -4.05 -1.90
CA ARG A 53 8.54 -4.85 -1.11
C ARG A 53 7.10 -4.36 -1.27
N ALA A 54 6.80 -3.66 -2.37
CA ALA A 54 5.46 -3.12 -2.67
C ALA A 54 4.43 -4.24 -2.79
N TYR A 55 3.75 -4.51 -1.67
CA TYR A 55 2.81 -5.61 -1.52
C TYR A 55 1.49 -5.29 -2.22
N ASP A 56 1.25 -5.83 -3.42
CA ASP A 56 -0.06 -5.73 -4.08
C ASP A 56 -0.99 -6.89 -3.62
N PRO A 57 -2.11 -6.62 -2.91
CA PRO A 57 -3.05 -7.64 -2.43
C PRO A 57 -3.81 -8.38 -3.54
N SER A 58 -3.84 -7.82 -4.76
CA SER A 58 -4.39 -8.50 -5.92
C SER A 58 -3.45 -9.60 -6.42
N GLN A 59 -2.13 -9.40 -6.31
CA GLN A 59 -1.11 -10.29 -6.87
C GLN A 59 -0.67 -11.38 -5.88
N HIS A 60 -0.71 -11.12 -4.56
CA HIS A 60 -0.21 -12.04 -3.52
C HIS A 60 -1.31 -12.92 -2.87
N ASP A 61 -0.97 -14.18 -2.58
CA ASP A 61 -1.89 -15.17 -1.99
C ASP A 61 -2.10 -14.99 -0.47
N CYS A 62 -1.09 -14.48 0.27
CA CYS A 62 -1.14 -14.16 1.71
C CYS A 62 -0.69 -12.71 1.97
N PRO A 63 -1.21 -12.02 3.01
CA PRO A 63 -0.78 -10.69 3.44
C PRO A 63 0.65 -10.66 3.99
N LEU A 64 1.17 -9.45 4.21
CA LEU A 64 2.38 -9.23 4.98
C LEU A 64 2.26 -9.81 6.42
N PRO A 65 3.37 -10.19 7.07
CA PRO A 65 3.36 -10.64 8.45
C PRO A 65 2.79 -9.60 9.43
N CYS A 66 2.26 -10.04 10.57
CA CYS A 66 1.83 -9.17 11.66
C CYS A 66 3.04 -8.49 12.34
N VAL A 67 3.48 -7.35 11.80
CA VAL A 67 4.62 -6.57 12.31
C VAL A 67 4.28 -5.70 13.53
N ASP A 68 3.07 -5.12 13.57
CA ASP A 68 2.57 -4.29 14.66
C ASP A 68 1.16 -4.73 15.05
N TYR A 69 0.97 -5.18 16.28
CA TYR A 69 -0.33 -5.60 16.82
C TYR A 69 -1.13 -4.46 17.46
N ALA A 70 -0.51 -3.30 17.71
CA ALA A 70 -1.20 -2.10 18.15
C ALA A 70 -1.82 -1.36 16.95
N ASN A 71 -1.04 -1.17 15.88
CA ASN A 71 -1.46 -0.43 14.70
C ASN A 71 -2.00 -1.35 13.59
N ILE A 72 -3.31 -1.63 13.60
CA ILE A 72 -3.98 -2.37 12.52
C ILE A 72 -3.87 -1.69 11.15
N HIS A 73 -3.58 -0.39 11.07
CA HIS A 73 -3.52 0.35 9.80
C HIS A 73 -2.23 0.03 9.02
N SER A 74 -1.24 -0.59 9.68
CA SER A 74 -0.07 -1.21 9.03
C SER A 74 -0.40 -2.51 8.29
N TRP A 75 -1.52 -3.18 8.61
CA TRP A 75 -1.86 -4.49 8.04
C TRP A 75 -2.39 -4.36 6.61
N THR A 76 -2.02 -5.33 5.76
CA THR A 76 -2.42 -5.43 4.36
C THR A 76 -3.93 -5.21 4.14
N PRO A 77 -4.34 -4.30 3.25
CA PRO A 77 -5.75 -4.14 2.87
C PRO A 77 -6.20 -5.24 1.88
N TYR A 78 -7.38 -5.81 2.10
CA TYR A 78 -8.10 -6.69 1.19
C TYR A 78 -9.56 -6.25 1.05
N LEU A 79 -10.16 -6.54 -0.10
CA LEU A 79 -11.43 -5.95 -0.55
C LEU A 79 -12.47 -7.01 -0.95
N SER A 80 -12.13 -8.29 -0.72
CA SER A 80 -13.04 -9.43 -0.80
C SER A 80 -12.51 -10.54 0.11
N VAL A 81 -13.43 -11.24 0.78
CA VAL A 81 -13.11 -12.46 1.56
C VAL A 81 -12.53 -13.56 0.66
N ASP A 82 -12.86 -13.60 -0.63
CA ASP A 82 -12.37 -14.62 -1.56
C ASP A 82 -10.85 -14.56 -1.76
N ARG A 83 -10.25 -13.36 -1.73
CA ARG A 83 -8.78 -13.21 -1.81
C ARG A 83 -8.08 -13.88 -0.63
N LEU A 84 -8.64 -13.75 0.58
CA LEU A 84 -8.12 -14.37 1.80
C LEU A 84 -8.15 -15.90 1.75
N ARG A 85 -9.02 -16.50 0.93
CA ARG A 85 -9.11 -17.97 0.75
C ARG A 85 -7.91 -18.55 0.01
N ARG A 86 -7.10 -17.73 -0.68
CA ARG A 86 -5.84 -18.16 -1.29
C ARG A 86 -4.76 -18.44 -0.23
N CYS A 87 -4.86 -17.81 0.94
CA CYS A 87 -3.82 -17.93 1.94
C CYS A 87 -3.88 -19.26 2.70
N GLU A 88 -2.77 -20.00 2.65
CA GLU A 88 -2.52 -21.24 3.40
C GLU A 88 -2.25 -20.99 4.90
N GLU A 89 -1.83 -19.76 5.28
CA GLU A 89 -1.42 -19.40 6.64
C GLU A 89 -2.57 -19.01 7.58
N PRO A 90 -2.35 -18.99 8.91
CA PRO A 90 -3.24 -18.36 9.87
C PRO A 90 -3.15 -16.82 9.77
N LEU A 91 -4.30 -16.19 9.54
CA LEU A 91 -4.48 -14.75 9.43
C LEU A 91 -5.14 -14.16 10.66
N LEU A 92 -4.75 -12.93 11.01
CA LEU A 92 -5.64 -11.99 11.68
C LEU A 92 -6.40 -11.17 10.63
N LEU A 93 -7.61 -10.74 11.01
CA LEU A 93 -8.53 -9.97 10.18
C LEU A 93 -9.22 -8.90 11.04
N GLN A 94 -9.19 -7.65 10.59
CA GLN A 94 -9.99 -6.54 11.12
C GLN A 94 -10.80 -5.94 9.97
N PHE A 95 -12.10 -5.82 10.18
CA PHE A 95 -13.06 -5.18 9.27
C PHE A 95 -14.26 -4.70 10.09
N SER A 96 -15.04 -3.77 9.55
CA SER A 96 -16.23 -3.24 10.23
C SER A 96 -17.20 -4.36 10.61
N VAL A 97 -17.82 -4.28 11.80
CA VAL A 97 -18.92 -5.21 12.15
C VAL A 97 -20.29 -4.70 11.68
N THR A 98 -20.37 -3.45 11.22
CA THR A 98 -21.63 -2.81 10.78
C THR A 98 -21.85 -2.84 9.26
N GLN A 99 -20.80 -3.10 8.47
CA GLN A 99 -20.86 -3.22 7.00
C GLN A 99 -20.91 -4.72 6.60
N PRO A 100 -22.06 -5.29 6.17
CA PRO A 100 -22.21 -6.74 6.03
C PRO A 100 -21.31 -7.35 4.95
N LEU A 101 -20.51 -8.37 5.31
CA LEU A 101 -19.61 -9.06 4.38
C LEU A 101 -20.31 -9.83 3.25
N ASP A 102 -21.61 -10.10 3.40
CA ASP A 102 -22.47 -10.77 2.42
C ASP A 102 -23.34 -9.81 1.59
N ASP A 103 -23.25 -8.50 1.83
CA ASP A 103 -23.85 -7.48 0.97
C ASP A 103 -22.86 -7.02 -0.12
N PRO A 104 -23.07 -7.35 -1.41
CA PRO A 104 -22.21 -6.91 -2.51
C PRO A 104 -22.28 -5.40 -2.78
N ALA A 105 -23.23 -4.68 -2.18
CA ALA A 105 -23.29 -3.22 -2.22
C ALA A 105 -22.46 -2.55 -1.11
N SER A 106 -21.87 -3.29 -0.16
CA SER A 106 -21.05 -2.71 0.91
C SER A 106 -19.61 -2.43 0.48
N THR A 107 -19.02 -1.33 0.97
CA THR A 107 -17.61 -1.01 0.75
C THR A 107 -16.75 -1.70 1.82
N ILE A 108 -16.44 -2.97 1.61
CA ILE A 108 -15.65 -3.78 2.55
C ILE A 108 -14.16 -3.39 2.45
N LEU A 109 -13.56 -3.06 3.60
CA LEU A 109 -12.11 -3.06 3.79
C LEU A 109 -11.73 -4.03 4.90
N ILE A 110 -10.96 -5.07 4.55
CA ILE A 110 -10.44 -6.09 5.44
C ILE A 110 -8.94 -5.88 5.60
N ARG A 111 -8.51 -5.37 6.75
CA ARG A 111 -7.08 -5.33 7.10
C ARG A 111 -6.66 -6.71 7.61
N SER A 112 -5.56 -7.25 7.10
CA SER A 112 -5.11 -8.61 7.39
C SER A 112 -3.60 -8.72 7.54
N CYS A 113 -3.14 -9.62 8.39
CA CYS A 113 -1.73 -9.95 8.52
C CYS A 113 -1.52 -11.45 8.80
N ALA A 114 -0.40 -12.00 8.34
CA ALA A 114 -0.03 -13.40 8.49
C ALA A 114 0.81 -13.64 9.76
N LEU A 115 0.64 -14.80 10.39
CA LEU A 115 1.15 -15.04 11.75
C LEU A 115 2.32 -16.02 11.89
N ASN A 116 2.80 -16.64 10.81
CA ASN A 116 3.77 -17.73 10.93
C ASN A 116 4.87 -17.65 9.85
N THR A 117 5.78 -16.69 10.02
CA THR A 117 6.97 -16.53 9.17
C THR A 117 7.88 -17.76 9.20
N THR A 118 7.68 -18.65 8.24
CA THR A 118 8.74 -19.44 7.58
C THR A 118 8.78 -18.97 6.13
N SER A 119 9.97 -18.78 5.59
CA SER A 119 10.20 -18.02 4.35
C SER A 119 9.46 -18.55 3.13
N HIS A 120 9.30 -17.66 2.13
CA HIS A 120 8.86 -18.02 0.79
C HIS A 120 9.73 -19.18 0.26
N GLN A 121 9.15 -20.37 0.02
CA GLN A 121 9.30 -21.18 -1.22
C GLN A 121 8.80 -22.64 -1.14
N ALA A 122 8.28 -23.10 -2.29
CA ALA A 122 8.29 -24.49 -2.81
C ALA A 122 7.40 -25.61 -2.18
N PHE A 123 7.11 -26.63 -2.99
CA PHE A 123 6.04 -27.63 -2.81
C PHE A 123 6.54 -29.06 -2.46
N GLY A 124 5.88 -29.75 -1.50
CA GLY A 124 6.06 -31.20 -1.25
C GLY A 124 4.82 -32.00 -0.77
N THR A 125 4.53 -33.19 -1.34
CA THR A 125 3.61 -34.22 -0.78
C THR A 125 2.45 -34.81 -1.62
N ALA A 126 2.49 -35.01 -2.95
CA ALA A 126 1.40 -35.74 -3.69
C ALA A 126 1.82 -36.66 -4.86
N SER A 127 1.89 -37.95 -4.58
CA SER A 127 1.39 -38.99 -5.50
C SER A 127 -0.15 -39.04 -5.43
N ALA A 128 -0.80 -39.76 -6.34
CA ALA A 128 -2.23 -39.64 -6.59
C ALA A 128 -3.17 -40.10 -5.44
N ARG A 129 -4.33 -39.42 -5.36
CA ARG A 129 -5.63 -39.81 -4.75
C ARG A 129 -5.64 -41.05 -3.84
N ASP A 130 -5.72 -40.81 -2.53
CA ASP A 130 -6.15 -41.78 -1.53
C ASP A 130 -7.15 -41.09 -0.56
N PRO A 131 -8.42 -41.54 -0.45
CA PRO A 131 -9.48 -40.83 0.27
C PRO A 131 -9.38 -41.01 1.81
N ARG A 132 -8.34 -40.42 2.40
CA ARG A 132 -8.16 -40.40 3.87
C ARG A 132 -9.04 -39.32 4.54
N PRO A 133 -9.50 -39.53 5.79
CA PRO A 133 -10.30 -38.53 6.49
C PRO A 133 -9.54 -37.22 6.68
N VAL A 134 -10.20 -36.08 6.42
CA VAL A 134 -9.64 -34.75 6.71
C VAL A 134 -9.38 -34.65 8.22
N ALA A 135 -8.10 -34.54 8.59
CA ALA A 135 -7.70 -34.37 9.99
C ALA A 135 -8.35 -33.10 10.54
N ASN A 136 -9.05 -33.21 11.67
CA ASN A 136 -9.87 -32.13 12.19
C ASN A 136 -8.99 -30.87 12.45
N PRO A 137 -9.18 -29.75 11.73
CA PRO A 137 -8.36 -28.55 11.93
C PRO A 137 -8.49 -28.01 13.36
N LYS A 138 -9.59 -28.38 14.05
CA LYS A 138 -9.85 -28.06 15.46
C LYS A 138 -8.96 -28.76 16.49
N LYS A 139 -7.92 -29.48 16.03
CA LYS A 139 -6.85 -30.06 16.86
C LYS A 139 -5.44 -29.62 16.46
N SER A 140 -5.30 -28.71 15.51
CA SER A 140 -4.00 -28.17 15.08
C SER A 140 -3.39 -27.23 16.13
N GLU A 141 -2.06 -27.15 16.22
CA GLU A 141 -1.37 -26.11 16.97
C GLU A 141 -1.60 -24.71 16.33
N LYS A 142 -1.80 -24.67 15.00
CA LYS A 142 -2.10 -23.47 14.19
C LYS A 142 -3.61 -23.12 14.13
N PHE A 143 -4.44 -23.66 15.02
CA PHE A 143 -5.91 -23.71 14.86
C PHE A 143 -6.63 -22.35 14.80
N PHE A 144 -6.40 -21.42 15.75
CA PHE A 144 -7.14 -20.15 15.86
C PHE A 144 -6.27 -18.90 15.94
N ALA A 145 -5.04 -18.94 15.42
CA ALA A 145 -4.12 -17.84 15.67
C ALA A 145 -4.02 -17.44 17.18
N PRO A 146 -4.13 -18.37 18.18
CA PRO A 146 -4.41 -17.98 19.57
C PRO A 146 -3.25 -17.21 20.22
N ARG A 147 -2.07 -17.27 19.60
CA ARG A 147 -0.94 -16.41 19.88
C ARG A 147 -1.22 -14.99 19.38
N GLY A 148 -1.41 -14.79 18.07
CA GLY A 148 -1.70 -13.48 17.48
C GLY A 148 -2.95 -12.78 18.04
N MET A 149 -4.06 -13.50 18.27
CA MET A 149 -5.24 -12.89 18.91
C MET A 149 -4.96 -12.49 20.37
N GLY A 150 -4.13 -13.26 21.09
CA GLY A 150 -3.70 -12.93 22.44
C GLY A 150 -2.69 -11.76 22.47
N GLU A 151 -1.76 -11.71 21.52
CA GLU A 151 -0.79 -10.62 21.36
C GLU A 151 -1.49 -9.32 20.97
N PHE A 152 -2.49 -9.37 20.07
CA PHE A 152 -3.38 -8.24 19.76
C PHE A 152 -4.09 -7.69 21.00
N PHE A 153 -4.85 -8.50 21.73
CA PHE A 153 -5.52 -8.04 22.95
C PHE A 153 -4.57 -7.80 24.14
N SER A 154 -3.25 -7.97 23.97
CA SER A 154 -2.24 -7.60 24.98
C SER A 154 -1.35 -6.43 24.55
N ALA A 155 -1.53 -5.88 23.34
CA ALA A 155 -0.84 -4.68 22.89
C ALA A 155 -1.36 -3.44 23.62
N GLN A 156 -0.48 -2.49 23.92
CA GLN A 156 -0.78 -1.41 24.87
C GLN A 156 -1.59 -0.27 24.24
N ASP A 157 -1.33 0.06 22.97
CA ASP A 157 -1.85 1.28 22.34
C ASP A 157 -3.10 1.06 21.47
N ASN A 158 -3.60 -0.18 21.36
CA ASN A 158 -4.87 -0.48 20.67
C ASN A 158 -6.10 -0.45 21.61
N CYS A 159 -6.05 0.26 22.74
CA CYS A 159 -7.04 0.17 23.82
C CYS A 159 -8.52 0.15 23.37
N ASP A 160 -8.89 0.93 22.35
CA ASP A 160 -10.26 1.05 21.84
C ASP A 160 -10.71 -0.11 20.91
N GLU A 161 -9.78 -0.97 20.47
CA GLU A 161 -10.12 -2.14 19.63
C GLU A 161 -10.77 -3.26 20.46
N ASN A 162 -12.08 -3.40 20.27
CA ASN A 162 -12.98 -4.24 21.06
C ASN A 162 -13.31 -5.60 20.40
N PHE A 163 -12.76 -5.91 19.23
CA PHE A 163 -13.08 -7.10 18.45
C PHE A 163 -11.93 -7.49 17.52
N LEU A 164 -11.88 -8.76 17.11
CA LEU A 164 -10.90 -9.27 16.16
C LEU A 164 -11.41 -10.55 15.50
N PHE A 165 -11.11 -10.73 14.22
CA PHE A 165 -11.37 -11.97 13.50
C PHE A 165 -10.06 -12.71 13.19
N ALA A 166 -10.14 -14.02 13.02
CA ALA A 166 -9.03 -14.85 12.57
C ALA A 166 -9.52 -15.89 11.55
N TRP A 167 -8.64 -16.26 10.62
CA TRP A 167 -8.94 -17.19 9.54
C TRP A 167 -7.78 -18.14 9.30
N HIS A 168 -8.07 -19.41 9.02
CA HIS A 168 -7.08 -20.39 8.56
C HIS A 168 -7.78 -21.49 7.75
N LYS A 169 -7.47 -21.56 6.44
CA LYS A 169 -8.04 -22.51 5.46
C LYS A 169 -9.57 -22.47 5.34
N GLN A 170 -10.29 -23.20 6.20
CA GLN A 170 -11.77 -23.23 6.25
C GLN A 170 -12.34 -23.01 7.67
N THR A 171 -11.47 -22.65 8.61
CA THR A 171 -11.83 -22.31 9.99
C THR A 171 -11.74 -20.81 10.15
N ALA A 172 -12.77 -20.22 10.75
CA ALA A 172 -12.79 -18.81 11.11
C ALA A 172 -13.21 -18.64 12.58
N ALA A 173 -12.74 -17.57 13.20
CA ALA A 173 -13.14 -17.17 14.54
C ALA A 173 -13.41 -15.65 14.61
N ALA A 174 -14.28 -15.27 15.55
CA ALA A 174 -14.50 -13.89 15.96
C ALA A 174 -14.34 -13.81 17.49
N LEU A 175 -13.70 -12.75 17.97
CA LEU A 175 -13.66 -12.37 19.37
C LEU A 175 -14.27 -10.98 19.53
N TYR A 176 -15.05 -10.77 20.59
CA TYR A 176 -15.53 -9.48 21.06
C TYR A 176 -15.27 -9.33 22.56
N ILE A 177 -14.87 -8.15 22.98
CA ILE A 177 -14.76 -7.74 24.38
C ILE A 177 -15.35 -6.34 24.54
N GLY A 178 -16.26 -6.17 25.48
CA GLY A 178 -16.85 -4.87 25.81
C GLY A 178 -15.96 -4.03 26.71
N ALA A 179 -16.02 -2.71 26.57
CA ALA A 179 -15.12 -1.74 27.22
C ALA A 179 -15.11 -1.73 28.77
N ALA A 180 -16.03 -2.40 29.47
CA ALA A 180 -15.96 -2.56 30.92
C ALA A 180 -15.11 -3.78 31.36
N LEU A 181 -14.61 -4.57 30.40
CA LEU A 181 -13.79 -5.76 30.62
C LEU A 181 -12.34 -5.48 30.18
N GLY A 182 -11.39 -5.76 31.07
CA GLY A 182 -9.97 -5.62 30.76
C GLY A 182 -9.53 -6.68 29.75
N LYS A 183 -8.78 -6.27 28.73
CA LYS A 183 -8.33 -7.14 27.62
C LYS A 183 -7.64 -8.46 28.01
N PRO A 184 -6.94 -8.61 29.17
CA PRO A 184 -6.48 -9.92 29.66
C PRO A 184 -7.59 -10.99 29.81
N THR A 185 -8.86 -10.60 29.85
CA THR A 185 -10.03 -11.50 29.76
C THR A 185 -10.01 -12.32 28.46
N ALA A 186 -9.68 -11.68 27.32
CA ALA A 186 -9.57 -12.35 26.02
C ALA A 186 -8.47 -13.42 26.05
N THR A 187 -7.25 -13.04 26.44
CA THR A 187 -6.10 -13.95 26.55
C THR A 187 -6.37 -15.13 27.50
N SER A 188 -7.07 -14.89 28.62
CA SER A 188 -7.46 -15.94 29.55
C SER A 188 -8.53 -16.89 28.98
N ALA A 189 -9.55 -16.37 28.31
CA ALA A 189 -10.61 -17.16 27.69
C ALA A 189 -10.10 -17.99 26.49
N ILE A 190 -9.25 -17.41 25.62
CA ILE A 190 -8.54 -18.13 24.54
C ILE A 190 -7.76 -19.31 25.11
N THR A 191 -7.03 -19.09 26.21
CA THR A 191 -6.22 -20.13 26.87
C THR A 191 -7.08 -21.26 27.45
N ALA A 192 -8.22 -20.94 28.07
CA ALA A 192 -9.17 -21.93 28.56
C ALA A 192 -9.80 -22.75 27.42
N LEU A 193 -10.20 -22.10 26.32
CA LEU A 193 -10.74 -22.77 25.12
C LEU A 193 -9.72 -23.70 24.45
N LYS A 194 -8.47 -23.24 24.26
CA LYS A 194 -7.37 -24.07 23.73
C LYS A 194 -7.13 -25.32 24.59
N SER A 195 -7.20 -25.15 25.92
CA SER A 195 -7.03 -26.25 26.87
C SER A 195 -8.19 -27.27 26.80
N ARG A 196 -9.41 -26.80 26.55
CA ARG A 196 -10.60 -27.64 26.40
C ARG A 196 -10.62 -28.44 25.10
N PHE A 197 -10.37 -27.81 23.94
CA PHE A 197 -10.40 -28.52 22.65
C PHE A 197 -9.31 -29.61 22.52
N ARG A 198 -8.20 -29.49 23.26
CA ARG A 198 -7.19 -30.56 23.40
C ARG A 198 -7.72 -31.83 24.10
N LEU A 199 -8.80 -31.75 24.87
CA LEU A 199 -9.38 -32.85 25.65
C LEU A 199 -10.62 -33.48 25.01
N GLU A 200 -11.28 -32.81 24.07
CA GLU A 200 -12.53 -33.29 23.47
C GLU A 200 -12.30 -34.19 22.23
N SER A 201 -13.01 -35.31 22.15
CA SER A 201 -12.83 -36.31 21.07
C SER A 201 -13.18 -35.76 19.68
N ALA A 202 -14.27 -34.99 19.60
CA ALA A 202 -14.72 -34.24 18.42
C ALA A 202 -15.15 -32.83 18.87
N VAL A 203 -14.95 -31.83 18.01
CA VAL A 203 -15.28 -30.43 18.29
C VAL A 203 -16.43 -30.00 17.38
N PRO A 204 -17.52 -29.37 17.89
CA PRO A 204 -18.67 -28.95 17.08
C PRO A 204 -18.31 -28.03 15.90
N ASN A 205 -19.11 -28.06 14.82
CA ASN A 205 -18.88 -27.21 13.65
C ASN A 205 -18.97 -25.71 13.99
N HIS A 206 -20.00 -25.31 14.73
CA HIS A 206 -20.10 -23.99 15.36
C HIS A 206 -19.87 -24.15 16.87
N THR A 207 -19.00 -23.35 17.48
CA THR A 207 -18.84 -23.24 18.94
C THR A 207 -18.93 -21.78 19.34
N ILE A 208 -19.63 -21.49 20.43
CA ILE A 208 -19.66 -20.15 21.04
C ILE A 208 -19.35 -20.28 22.53
N ALA A 209 -18.51 -19.38 23.03
CA ALA A 209 -18.30 -19.12 24.45
C ALA A 209 -18.47 -17.62 24.71
N GLN A 210 -19.41 -17.25 25.57
CA GLN A 210 -19.76 -15.85 25.82
C GLN A 210 -20.02 -15.59 27.30
N LEU A 211 -19.58 -14.42 27.78
CA LEU A 211 -20.03 -13.81 29.02
C LEU A 211 -21.17 -12.86 28.68
N CYS A 212 -22.35 -13.18 29.20
CA CYS A 212 -23.59 -12.50 28.87
C CYS A 212 -24.47 -12.49 30.13
N GLY A 213 -24.83 -11.31 30.61
CA GLY A 213 -25.57 -11.13 31.86
C GLY A 213 -26.99 -10.62 31.65
N ASN A 214 -27.84 -10.76 32.66
CA ASN A 214 -29.26 -10.38 32.63
C ASN A 214 -29.52 -8.85 32.61
N LYS A 215 -28.57 -8.04 32.14
CA LYS A 215 -28.67 -6.58 31.93
C LYS A 215 -27.84 -6.19 30.72
N GLU A 216 -28.49 -5.61 29.72
CA GLU A 216 -28.08 -5.63 28.30
C GLU A 216 -27.13 -4.47 27.94
N ARG A 217 -25.98 -4.36 28.62
CA ARG A 217 -24.97 -3.31 28.32
C ARG A 217 -23.85 -3.88 27.44
N PRO A 218 -23.58 -3.33 26.23
CA PRO A 218 -22.50 -3.80 25.36
C PRO A 218 -21.13 -3.92 26.07
N GLY A 219 -20.82 -2.93 26.93
CA GLY A 219 -19.56 -2.90 27.67
C GLY A 219 -19.33 -4.08 28.65
N ASP A 220 -20.39 -4.77 29.11
CA ASP A 220 -20.26 -5.94 30.00
C ASP A 220 -20.18 -7.28 29.23
N VAL A 221 -20.31 -7.28 27.89
CA VAL A 221 -20.33 -8.50 27.06
C VAL A 221 -18.93 -8.94 26.65
N PHE A 222 -18.69 -10.25 26.60
CA PHE A 222 -17.52 -10.84 25.95
C PHE A 222 -17.94 -12.08 25.17
N GLY A 223 -17.31 -12.36 24.02
CA GLY A 223 -17.65 -13.49 23.17
C GLY A 223 -16.47 -14.00 22.35
N ILE A 224 -16.41 -15.32 22.16
CA ILE A 224 -15.62 -16.01 21.14
C ILE A 224 -16.56 -16.93 20.36
N ALA A 225 -16.67 -16.71 19.05
CA ALA A 225 -17.44 -17.54 18.12
C ALA A 225 -16.50 -18.20 17.11
N ILE A 226 -16.80 -19.44 16.77
CA ILE A 226 -15.89 -20.39 16.14
C ILE A 226 -16.66 -21.15 15.06
N GLY A 227 -16.31 -20.95 13.79
CA GLY A 227 -16.94 -21.60 12.65
C GLY A 227 -15.97 -22.51 11.87
N ALA A 228 -16.38 -23.75 11.63
CA ALA A 228 -15.93 -24.49 10.44
C ALA A 228 -16.85 -24.15 9.26
N SER A 229 -16.37 -24.27 8.03
CA SER A 229 -17.04 -23.86 6.77
C SER A 229 -17.05 -22.35 6.46
N ALA A 230 -15.99 -21.63 6.86
CA ALA A 230 -15.56 -20.41 6.17
C ALA A 230 -16.55 -19.21 6.07
N ASN A 231 -17.67 -19.21 6.80
CA ASN A 231 -18.64 -18.12 6.78
C ASN A 231 -18.27 -17.00 7.79
N LEU A 232 -17.50 -16.01 7.33
CA LEU A 232 -17.18 -14.82 8.12
C LEU A 232 -18.39 -13.90 8.35
N ALA A 233 -19.37 -13.81 7.43
CA ALA A 233 -20.55 -12.96 7.59
C ALA A 233 -21.43 -13.40 8.79
N ALA A 234 -21.56 -14.71 9.01
CA ALA A 234 -22.25 -15.26 10.19
C ALA A 234 -21.50 -14.93 11.50
N LEU A 235 -20.17 -14.97 11.49
CA LEU A 235 -19.34 -14.60 12.64
C LEU A 235 -19.35 -13.08 12.89
N GLN A 236 -19.38 -12.28 11.83
CA GLN A 236 -19.55 -10.82 11.88
C GLN A 236 -20.91 -10.45 12.47
N SER A 237 -21.98 -11.09 12.01
CA SER A 237 -23.33 -10.94 12.57
C SER A 237 -23.38 -11.28 14.06
N THR A 238 -22.59 -12.27 14.48
CA THR A 238 -22.44 -12.64 15.90
C THR A 238 -21.68 -11.56 16.70
N ALA A 239 -20.60 -11.00 16.14
CA ALA A 239 -19.88 -9.89 16.76
C ALA A 239 -20.70 -8.59 16.83
N LEU A 240 -21.52 -8.31 15.81
CA LEU A 240 -22.47 -7.19 15.75
C LEU A 240 -23.62 -7.34 16.76
N ALA A 241 -24.02 -8.56 17.10
CA ALA A 241 -24.95 -8.80 18.20
C ALA A 241 -24.30 -8.43 19.54
N TRP A 242 -23.08 -8.92 19.80
CA TRP A 242 -22.35 -8.61 21.03
C TRP A 242 -22.04 -7.10 21.19
N SER A 243 -21.67 -6.40 20.12
CA SER A 243 -21.46 -4.94 20.16
C SER A 243 -22.74 -4.14 20.41
N LYS A 244 -23.92 -4.76 20.30
CA LYS A 244 -25.23 -4.21 20.68
C LYS A 244 -25.71 -4.70 22.06
N GLY A 245 -24.89 -5.43 22.81
CA GLY A 245 -25.27 -6.03 24.09
C GLY A 245 -26.13 -7.30 23.95
N ILE A 246 -26.35 -7.78 22.73
CA ILE A 246 -27.24 -8.91 22.42
C ILE A 246 -26.42 -10.20 22.43
N CYS A 247 -26.89 -11.18 23.21
CA CYS A 247 -26.26 -12.48 23.33
C CYS A 247 -26.55 -13.37 22.12
N ALA A 248 -25.57 -14.15 21.68
CA ALA A 248 -25.71 -15.09 20.57
C ALA A 248 -26.58 -16.28 20.99
N ALA A 249 -27.89 -16.18 20.75
CA ALA A 249 -28.91 -17.13 21.18
C ALA A 249 -29.79 -17.59 20.00
N GLY A 250 -29.20 -18.36 19.09
CA GLY A 250 -29.92 -19.12 18.05
C GLY A 250 -30.25 -20.55 18.51
N GLY A 251 -31.38 -21.10 18.05
CA GLY A 251 -32.01 -22.31 18.62
C GLY A 251 -31.18 -23.61 18.63
N ASP A 252 -30.14 -23.72 17.81
CA ASP A 252 -29.31 -24.94 17.71
C ASP A 252 -28.04 -24.92 18.60
N LEU A 253 -27.79 -23.83 19.32
CA LEU A 253 -26.57 -23.65 20.12
C LEU A 253 -26.65 -24.39 21.47
N LYS A 254 -26.09 -25.60 21.53
CA LYS A 254 -25.85 -26.29 22.81
C LYS A 254 -24.81 -25.53 23.65
N GLY A 255 -25.22 -25.05 24.82
CA GLY A 255 -24.34 -24.35 25.75
C GLY A 255 -23.14 -25.21 26.17
N ALA A 256 -21.92 -24.66 26.06
CA ALA A 256 -20.69 -25.41 26.34
C ALA A 256 -20.49 -25.75 27.83
N GLY A 257 -21.14 -25.02 28.74
CA GLY A 257 -20.85 -25.06 30.18
C GLY A 257 -19.51 -24.40 30.54
N ASP A 258 -19.24 -24.30 31.85
CA ASP A 258 -18.18 -23.44 32.40
C ASP A 258 -16.78 -23.68 31.81
N LEU A 259 -16.14 -22.60 31.32
CA LEU A 259 -14.73 -22.58 30.94
C LEU A 259 -13.84 -22.49 32.19
N LYS A 260 -13.70 -23.61 32.91
CA LYS A 260 -12.80 -23.73 34.07
C LYS A 260 -11.39 -23.27 33.71
N GLY A 261 -10.93 -22.20 34.35
CA GLY A 261 -9.61 -21.58 34.11
C GLY A 261 -9.66 -20.22 33.40
N ALA A 262 -10.78 -19.84 32.79
CA ALA A 262 -10.98 -18.48 32.30
C ALA A 262 -11.18 -17.51 33.47
N LYS A 263 -10.49 -16.36 33.42
CA LYS A 263 -10.62 -15.25 34.37
C LYS A 263 -11.26 -14.05 33.67
N VAL A 264 -12.29 -13.48 34.29
CA VAL A 264 -12.88 -12.21 33.86
C VAL A 264 -12.21 -11.08 34.64
N PHE A 265 -11.56 -10.17 33.93
CA PHE A 265 -10.98 -8.96 34.49
C PHE A 265 -11.95 -7.82 34.19
N LYS A 266 -12.43 -7.12 35.23
CA LYS A 266 -13.21 -5.89 35.04
C LYS A 266 -12.28 -4.69 35.07
N VAL A 267 -12.52 -3.71 34.20
CA VAL A 267 -11.91 -2.39 34.34
C VAL A 267 -12.47 -1.77 35.61
N ALA A 268 -11.60 -1.34 36.52
CA ALA A 268 -12.03 -0.77 37.78
C ALA A 268 -12.53 0.66 37.57
N GLY A 269 -13.85 0.87 37.67
CA GLY A 269 -14.37 2.17 38.05
C GLY A 269 -13.75 2.58 39.39
N ALA A 270 -13.48 3.88 39.57
CA ALA A 270 -12.75 4.41 40.72
C ALA A 270 -13.30 3.87 42.06
N PRO A 271 -12.43 3.48 43.01
CA PRO A 271 -12.76 2.52 44.05
C PRO A 271 -13.93 2.97 44.95
N ILE A 272 -15.00 2.19 44.94
CA ILE A 272 -16.16 2.41 45.81
C ILE A 272 -15.72 2.13 47.25
N VAL A 273 -15.81 3.15 48.11
CA VAL A 273 -15.58 3.00 49.55
C VAL A 273 -16.81 2.35 50.20
N THR A 274 -16.95 1.03 50.02
CA THR A 274 -17.86 0.22 50.85
C THR A 274 -17.20 0.00 52.21
N GLY A 275 -17.51 0.89 53.16
CA GLY A 275 -17.00 0.76 54.53
C GLY A 275 -17.48 -0.51 55.20
N SER A 276 -16.55 -1.29 55.77
CA SER A 276 -16.84 -2.38 56.69
C SER A 276 -15.89 -2.30 57.87
N ASN A 277 -16.41 -2.01 59.06
CA ASN A 277 -15.62 -2.04 60.29
C ASN A 277 -15.23 -3.49 60.60
N ASN A 278 -13.95 -3.73 60.96
CA ASN A 278 -13.63 -4.39 62.24
C ASN A 278 -12.13 -4.39 62.61
N ASN A 279 -11.87 -3.76 63.75
CA ASN A 279 -10.92 -4.11 64.81
C ASN A 279 -9.38 -4.00 64.67
N THR A 280 -8.84 -3.35 65.73
CA THR A 280 -7.58 -3.62 66.47
C THR A 280 -6.20 -3.31 65.86
N ASN A 281 -5.57 -2.29 66.48
CA ASN A 281 -4.17 -2.23 66.95
C ASN A 281 -3.05 -2.16 65.87
N ASN A 282 -1.92 -1.45 66.03
CA ASN A 282 -1.35 -0.74 67.19
C ASN A 282 -0.29 0.31 66.72
N LYS A 283 -0.02 1.36 67.53
CA LYS A 283 1.13 2.32 67.47
C LYS A 283 1.34 3.10 66.14
N SER A 284 1.29 4.45 66.09
CA SER A 284 2.11 5.47 66.79
C SER A 284 3.55 5.61 66.25
N PHE A 285 3.84 6.70 65.52
CA PHE A 285 4.71 7.78 66.03
C PHE A 285 4.62 9.10 65.22
N ASP A 286 5.01 10.18 65.90
CA ASP A 286 4.77 11.63 65.67
C ASP A 286 5.26 12.31 64.38
N GLY A 287 4.75 13.54 64.15
CA GLY A 287 5.29 14.52 63.20
C GLY A 287 4.62 15.91 63.32
N ASN A 288 5.22 16.83 64.09
CA ASN A 288 4.73 18.22 64.27
C ASN A 288 4.64 18.96 62.92
N ALA A 289 3.62 19.77 62.58
CA ALA A 289 2.86 20.79 63.32
C ALA A 289 3.60 22.14 63.52
N THR A 290 3.10 23.20 62.87
CA THR A 290 3.04 24.59 63.41
C THR A 290 2.15 25.48 62.54
N THR A 291 1.47 26.46 63.15
CA THR A 291 0.59 27.46 62.51
C THR A 291 0.63 28.79 63.29
N SER A 292 0.05 29.87 62.74
CA SER A 292 0.02 31.26 63.28
C SER A 292 1.36 32.02 63.09
N SER A 293 1.46 33.37 63.10
CA SER A 293 0.53 34.49 63.36
C SER A 293 1.07 35.78 62.66
N ALA A 294 0.38 36.93 62.47
CA ALA A 294 -1.04 37.32 62.37
C ALA A 294 -1.13 38.83 61.93
N ALA A 295 -2.35 39.41 61.91
CA ALA A 295 -2.70 40.82 61.62
C ALA A 295 -2.58 41.34 60.16
N GLY A 296 -3.43 42.24 59.65
CA GLY A 296 -4.77 42.68 60.09
C GLY A 296 -4.98 44.20 60.20
N PHE A 297 -5.82 44.81 59.34
CA PHE A 297 -6.25 46.22 59.47
C PHE A 297 -7.67 46.51 58.94
N THR A 298 -8.46 47.22 59.76
CA THR A 298 -9.62 48.11 59.47
C THR A 298 -10.74 47.74 58.48
N GLN A 299 -11.94 47.62 59.05
CA GLN A 299 -13.25 47.93 58.45
C GLN A 299 -13.47 49.46 58.36
N LEU A 300 -14.43 50.07 57.63
CA LEU A 300 -15.56 49.61 56.79
C LEU A 300 -15.71 50.63 55.59
N PRO A 301 -16.87 51.09 55.01
CA PRO A 301 -18.32 50.88 55.23
C PRO A 301 -19.10 50.26 54.05
N ARG A 302 -20.41 50.03 54.26
CA ARG A 302 -21.38 49.61 53.23
C ARG A 302 -21.82 50.79 52.34
N GLN A 303 -22.05 50.54 51.05
CA GLN A 303 -23.09 51.24 50.28
C GLN A 303 -24.15 50.25 49.79
N ARG A 304 -25.42 50.58 50.01
CA ARG A 304 -26.54 49.99 49.28
C ARG A 304 -26.74 50.78 47.98
N ARG A 305 -26.76 50.11 46.83
CA ARG A 305 -27.46 50.60 45.64
C ARG A 305 -28.54 49.61 45.23
N ALA A 306 -29.67 50.15 44.78
CA ALA A 306 -30.82 49.36 44.36
C ALA A 306 -30.67 48.87 42.92
N ARG A 307 -31.53 47.91 42.57
CA ARG A 307 -31.62 47.24 41.26
C ARG A 307 -31.58 48.22 40.10
N ASN A 308 -30.86 47.85 39.04
CA ASN A 308 -31.25 48.21 37.69
C ASN A 308 -31.41 46.92 36.88
N GLY A 309 -32.46 46.81 36.09
CA GLY A 309 -32.86 45.54 35.46
C GLY A 309 -32.18 45.30 34.12
N GLN A 310 -30.94 44.82 34.11
CA GLN A 310 -30.44 44.07 32.96
C GLN A 310 -30.86 42.61 33.11
N ILE A 311 -31.37 42.02 32.03
CA ILE A 311 -31.48 40.56 31.93
C ILE A 311 -30.08 40.08 31.61
N ASP A 312 -29.35 39.64 32.63
CA ASP A 312 -28.12 38.88 32.41
C ASP A 312 -28.41 37.70 31.49
N ARG A 313 -27.51 37.44 30.53
CA ARG A 313 -27.45 36.12 29.91
C ARG A 313 -27.32 35.13 31.06
N ARG A 314 -28.23 34.15 31.14
CA ARG A 314 -28.16 33.12 32.17
C ARG A 314 -26.77 32.49 32.10
N ALA A 315 -26.05 32.54 33.21
CA ALA A 315 -24.73 31.93 33.28
C ALA A 315 -24.85 30.44 32.91
N THR A 316 -23.85 29.93 32.19
CA THR A 316 -23.72 28.49 31.95
C THR A 316 -23.79 27.77 33.29
N CYS A 317 -24.59 26.70 33.37
CA CYS A 317 -24.70 25.92 34.59
C CYS A 317 -23.32 25.36 34.99
N ARG A 318 -23.08 25.13 36.29
CA ARG A 318 -21.95 24.29 36.73
C ARG A 318 -22.23 22.88 36.22
N TYR A 319 -21.45 22.37 35.28
CA TYR A 319 -21.68 21.09 34.61
C TYR A 319 -20.70 19.99 35.04
N ILE A 320 -21.03 18.73 34.69
CA ILE A 320 -20.07 17.62 34.59
C ILE A 320 -20.25 16.90 33.25
N GLN A 321 -19.17 16.29 32.77
CA GLN A 321 -19.16 15.41 31.60
C GLN A 321 -19.58 13.99 32.00
N VAL A 322 -20.41 13.36 31.18
CA VAL A 322 -20.79 11.95 31.27
C VAL A 322 -19.62 11.09 30.78
N VAL A 323 -19.33 10.01 31.51
CA VAL A 323 -18.25 9.06 31.17
C VAL A 323 -18.81 7.65 31.00
N ALA A 324 -18.05 6.78 30.34
CA ALA A 324 -18.46 5.40 30.09
C ALA A 324 -18.84 4.67 31.41
N GLY A 325 -20.08 4.17 31.47
CA GLY A 325 -20.61 3.44 32.62
C GLY A 325 -21.38 4.27 33.64
N ASP A 326 -21.53 5.59 33.46
CA ASP A 326 -22.46 6.41 34.23
C ASP A 326 -23.92 5.94 34.11
N GLY A 327 -24.71 6.31 35.11
CA GLY A 327 -26.16 6.44 35.03
C GLY A 327 -26.61 7.66 35.84
N CYS A 328 -27.90 8.00 35.79
CA CYS A 328 -28.38 9.20 36.50
C CYS A 328 -28.06 9.21 38.01
N ASP A 329 -28.03 8.05 38.68
CA ASP A 329 -27.62 7.97 40.10
C ASP A 329 -26.14 8.32 40.33
N THR A 330 -25.23 7.92 39.43
CA THR A 330 -23.80 8.27 39.54
C THR A 330 -23.56 9.74 39.19
N LEU A 331 -24.30 10.28 38.23
CA LEU A 331 -24.26 11.70 37.84
C LEU A 331 -24.81 12.60 38.95
N VAL A 332 -25.93 12.23 39.59
CA VAL A 332 -26.49 12.91 40.78
C VAL A 332 -25.45 12.96 41.90
N ALA A 333 -24.80 11.83 42.20
CA ALA A 333 -23.75 11.76 43.22
C ALA A 333 -22.53 12.62 42.86
N ARG A 334 -22.03 12.56 41.62
CA ARG A 334 -20.88 13.35 41.13
C ARG A 334 -21.19 14.86 41.06
N CYS A 335 -22.42 15.26 40.78
CA CYS A 335 -22.85 16.64 40.88
C CYS A 335 -22.89 17.18 42.33
N GLY A 336 -23.00 16.30 43.33
CA GLY A 336 -23.15 16.67 44.74
C GLY A 336 -24.49 17.36 45.04
N ILE A 337 -25.57 16.97 44.37
CA ILE A 337 -26.92 17.55 44.54
C ILE A 337 -27.98 16.46 44.74
N SER A 338 -29.18 16.83 45.18
CA SER A 338 -30.31 15.90 45.22
C SER A 338 -30.84 15.57 43.81
N ALA A 339 -31.33 14.35 43.61
CA ALA A 339 -31.92 13.92 42.33
C ALA A 339 -33.03 14.87 41.84
N ALA A 340 -33.88 15.36 42.76
CA ALA A 340 -34.92 16.34 42.44
C ALA A 340 -34.36 17.67 41.88
N ASN A 341 -33.17 18.10 42.29
CA ASN A 341 -32.50 19.26 41.69
C ASN A 341 -31.82 18.89 40.36
N PHE A 342 -31.23 17.70 40.24
CA PHE A 342 -30.61 17.22 38.99
C PHE A 342 -31.63 17.17 37.84
N TYR A 343 -32.77 16.50 38.01
CA TYR A 343 -33.82 16.45 36.98
C TYR A 343 -34.49 17.82 36.74
N LYS A 344 -34.50 18.71 37.74
CA LYS A 344 -34.95 20.10 37.56
C LYS A 344 -34.01 20.94 36.69
N TYR A 345 -32.70 20.65 36.72
CA TYR A 345 -31.71 21.32 35.87
C TYR A 345 -31.55 20.65 34.50
N ASN A 346 -31.94 19.37 34.38
CA ASN A 346 -31.84 18.57 33.15
C ASN A 346 -33.23 17.97 32.81
N PRO A 347 -34.21 18.78 32.36
CA PRO A 347 -35.63 18.39 32.30
C PRO A 347 -36.02 17.54 31.08
N ALA A 348 -35.10 16.76 30.51
CA ALA A 348 -35.39 15.87 29.39
C ALA A 348 -36.17 14.63 29.86
N ALA A 349 -37.26 14.30 29.16
CA ALA A 349 -38.22 13.29 29.61
C ALA A 349 -37.65 11.86 29.70
N ASP A 350 -36.65 11.54 28.87
CA ASP A 350 -35.83 10.32 28.97
C ASP A 350 -34.34 10.67 28.98
N LEU A 351 -33.94 11.57 29.90
CA LEU A 351 -32.53 11.96 30.07
C LEU A 351 -31.63 10.72 30.20
N CYS A 352 -32.01 9.77 31.05
CA CYS A 352 -31.16 8.64 31.44
C CYS A 352 -31.03 7.56 30.36
N GLY A 353 -31.99 7.45 29.43
CA GLY A 353 -31.90 6.60 28.24
C GLY A 353 -31.18 7.25 27.06
N THR A 354 -31.02 8.58 27.05
CA THR A 354 -30.42 9.31 25.92
C THR A 354 -28.97 9.77 26.11
N LEU A 355 -28.48 9.89 27.35
CA LEU A 355 -27.11 10.35 27.62
C LEU A 355 -26.05 9.34 27.15
N MET A 356 -25.07 9.84 26.41
CA MET A 356 -23.88 9.13 25.95
C MET A 356 -22.63 9.64 26.71
N PRO A 357 -21.49 8.92 26.67
CA PRO A 357 -20.21 9.52 27.03
C PRO A 357 -19.98 10.82 26.25
N ASP A 358 -19.31 11.78 26.88
CA ASP A 358 -19.04 13.14 26.38
C ASP A 358 -20.26 14.10 26.32
N ASP A 359 -21.48 13.65 26.67
CA ASP A 359 -22.57 14.58 26.99
C ASP A 359 -22.28 15.39 28.27
N TYR A 360 -22.96 16.52 28.43
CA TYR A 360 -22.82 17.42 29.58
C TYR A 360 -24.14 17.64 30.32
N VAL A 361 -24.13 17.42 31.64
CA VAL A 361 -25.29 17.59 32.53
C VAL A 361 -25.08 18.70 33.55
N CYS A 362 -26.14 19.47 33.82
CA CYS A 362 -26.14 20.59 34.74
C CYS A 362 -26.25 20.15 36.21
N CYS A 363 -25.26 20.53 37.00
CA CYS A 363 -25.20 20.41 38.45
C CYS A 363 -25.60 21.72 39.19
N SER A 364 -26.13 22.71 38.48
CA SER A 364 -26.76 23.92 39.01
C SER A 364 -27.85 24.43 38.06
N ALA A 365 -28.65 25.40 38.51
CA ALA A 365 -29.38 26.26 37.58
C ALA A 365 -28.40 27.05 36.69
N GLY A 366 -28.83 27.35 35.47
CA GLY A 366 -28.06 27.99 34.40
C GLY A 366 -28.57 27.50 33.05
N ASP A 367 -28.00 28.00 31.95
CA ASP A 367 -28.23 27.37 30.64
C ASP A 367 -27.21 26.22 30.43
N PRO A 368 -27.55 25.14 29.68
CA PRO A 368 -26.66 24.01 29.47
C PRO A 368 -25.34 24.40 28.79
N TYR A 369 -24.25 23.74 29.17
CA TYR A 369 -22.99 23.88 28.45
C TYR A 369 -23.13 23.34 27.04
N LYS A 370 -22.59 24.09 26.08
CA LYS A 370 -22.42 23.68 24.69
C LYS A 370 -20.93 23.82 24.38
N PRO A 371 -20.21 22.71 24.14
CA PRO A 371 -18.85 22.79 23.62
C PRO A 371 -18.85 23.52 22.28
N GLN A 372 -17.71 24.13 21.93
CA GLN A 372 -17.53 24.63 20.56
C GLN A 372 -17.15 23.45 19.65
N PRO A 373 -17.63 23.42 18.40
CA PRO A 373 -17.14 22.47 17.41
C PRO A 373 -15.62 22.51 17.26
N PRO A 374 -14.98 21.38 16.88
CA PRO A 374 -13.58 21.35 16.48
C PRO A 374 -13.26 22.46 15.47
N GLN A 375 -12.04 22.99 15.55
CA GLN A 375 -11.54 24.06 14.67
C GLN A 375 -10.39 23.51 13.82
N PRO A 376 -10.12 24.07 12.62
CA PRO A 376 -8.95 23.69 11.84
C PRO A 376 -7.66 23.81 12.66
N ASP A 377 -6.70 22.93 12.38
CA ASP A 377 -5.36 22.98 12.94
C ASP A 377 -4.56 24.17 12.38
N LEU A 378 -3.44 24.50 13.03
CA LEU A 378 -2.66 25.72 12.76
C LEU A 378 -1.99 25.75 11.37
N ASP A 379 -1.93 24.63 10.66
CA ASP A 379 -1.47 24.51 9.27
C ASP A 379 -2.62 24.64 8.24
N GLY A 380 -3.86 24.77 8.70
CA GLY A 380 -5.07 24.86 7.88
C GLY A 380 -5.71 23.50 7.54
N THR A 381 -5.13 22.38 7.97
CA THR A 381 -5.83 21.09 7.91
C THR A 381 -7.05 21.09 8.83
N CYS A 382 -8.07 20.31 8.48
CA CYS A 382 -9.26 20.16 9.33
C CYS A 382 -8.92 19.34 10.58
N ALA A 383 -9.57 19.67 11.71
CA ALA A 383 -9.59 18.77 12.85
C ALA A 383 -10.01 17.38 12.38
N THR A 384 -9.18 16.39 12.67
CA THR A 384 -9.24 15.07 12.05
C THR A 384 -9.75 14.03 13.04
N HIS A 385 -10.67 13.19 12.57
CA HIS A 385 -11.08 11.96 13.25
C HIS A 385 -10.65 10.74 12.44
N LEU A 386 -10.05 9.75 13.10
CA LEU A 386 -9.76 8.45 12.50
C LEU A 386 -11.03 7.59 12.65
N ILE A 387 -11.67 7.21 11.54
CA ILE A 387 -12.93 6.46 11.55
C ILE A 387 -12.73 5.12 12.28
N GLN A 388 -13.42 4.93 13.41
CA GLN A 388 -13.40 3.70 14.22
C GLN A 388 -14.62 2.81 13.93
N ASN A 389 -14.60 1.55 14.38
CA ASN A 389 -15.72 0.63 14.15
C ASN A 389 -16.93 1.00 15.02
N GLY A 390 -18.10 1.10 14.40
CA GLY A 390 -19.33 1.57 15.06
C GLY A 390 -19.56 3.08 14.94
N ASP A 391 -18.60 3.85 14.42
CA ASP A 391 -18.86 5.26 14.06
C ASP A 391 -19.87 5.34 12.91
N THR A 392 -20.78 6.32 13.03
CA THR A 392 -21.61 6.83 11.93
C THR A 392 -21.58 8.35 11.99
N CYS A 393 -21.88 9.04 10.88
CA CYS A 393 -22.00 10.50 10.93
C CYS A 393 -23.00 10.98 12.00
N ASP A 394 -24.08 10.24 12.30
CA ASP A 394 -25.03 10.62 13.37
C ASP A 394 -24.43 10.54 14.78
N VAL A 395 -23.46 9.64 15.00
CA VAL A 395 -22.73 9.53 16.28
C VAL A 395 -21.65 10.61 16.35
N LEU A 396 -20.86 10.78 15.29
CA LEU A 396 -19.78 11.76 15.23
C LEU A 396 -20.31 13.21 15.26
N ALA A 397 -21.43 13.49 14.59
CA ALA A 397 -22.08 14.80 14.62
C ALA A 397 -22.49 15.19 16.05
N LYS A 398 -23.02 14.24 16.84
CA LYS A 398 -23.33 14.47 18.26
C LYS A 398 -22.08 14.66 19.10
N ARG A 399 -21.08 13.77 18.97
CA ARG A 399 -19.79 13.81 19.69
C ARG A 399 -19.04 15.13 19.50
N TYR A 400 -19.06 15.69 18.30
CA TYR A 400 -18.36 16.94 17.96
C TYR A 400 -19.27 18.18 17.90
N HIS A 401 -20.55 18.01 18.23
CA HIS A 401 -21.57 19.08 18.27
C HIS A 401 -21.76 19.84 16.94
N VAL A 402 -21.69 19.09 15.84
CA VAL A 402 -21.89 19.53 14.45
C VAL A 402 -23.11 18.81 13.84
N THR A 403 -23.42 19.06 12.57
CA THR A 403 -24.44 18.33 11.81
C THR A 403 -23.83 17.29 10.86
N THR A 404 -24.61 16.26 10.50
CA THR A 404 -24.23 15.30 9.45
C THR A 404 -24.01 15.96 8.09
N SER A 405 -24.76 17.03 7.80
CA SER A 405 -24.57 17.87 6.62
C SER A 405 -23.23 18.63 6.59
N GLU A 406 -22.72 19.05 7.75
CA GLU A 406 -21.39 19.67 7.85
C GLU A 406 -20.29 18.63 7.66
N LEU A 407 -20.39 17.47 8.32
CA LEU A 407 -19.44 16.35 8.12
C LEU A 407 -19.36 15.94 6.63
N GLU A 408 -20.49 15.80 5.95
CA GLU A 408 -20.52 15.51 4.52
C GLU A 408 -19.89 16.64 3.68
N ALA A 409 -20.21 17.91 3.95
CA ALA A 409 -19.67 19.06 3.22
C ALA A 409 -18.16 19.29 3.44
N TRP A 410 -17.62 18.87 4.58
CA TRP A 410 -16.19 18.95 4.88
C TRP A 410 -15.39 17.84 4.19
N ASN A 411 -15.98 16.66 3.95
CA ASN A 411 -15.27 15.51 3.39
C ASN A 411 -15.53 15.26 1.89
N LYS A 412 -16.74 15.54 1.40
CA LYS A 412 -17.15 15.23 0.02
C LYS A 412 -16.24 15.91 -1.02
N GLY A 413 -15.75 15.13 -1.98
CA GLY A 413 -14.84 15.61 -3.03
C GLY A 413 -13.45 16.05 -2.54
N LYS A 414 -13.08 15.78 -1.29
CA LYS A 414 -11.84 16.26 -0.65
C LYS A 414 -11.05 15.15 0.06
N THR A 415 -11.72 14.38 0.91
CA THR A 415 -11.09 13.41 1.82
C THR A 415 -10.78 12.09 1.12
N TRP A 416 -9.59 11.54 1.37
CA TRP A 416 -9.16 10.31 0.73
C TRP A 416 -10.07 9.12 1.07
N GLY A 417 -10.53 8.40 0.05
CA GLY A 417 -11.43 7.25 0.19
C GLY A 417 -12.87 7.61 0.58
N TRP A 418 -13.20 8.89 0.79
CA TRP A 418 -14.55 9.30 1.21
C TRP A 418 -15.57 9.17 0.07
N THR A 419 -16.58 8.33 0.27
CA THR A 419 -17.76 8.22 -0.60
C THR A 419 -18.86 9.14 -0.09
N GLU A 420 -19.41 8.81 1.08
CA GLU A 420 -20.53 9.48 1.76
C GLU A 420 -20.70 8.93 3.19
N CYS A 421 -21.42 9.67 4.04
CA CYS A 421 -21.67 9.36 5.45
C CYS A 421 -22.25 7.95 5.77
N LYS A 422 -22.84 7.24 4.80
CA LYS A 422 -23.34 5.85 4.99
C LYS A 422 -22.33 4.75 4.62
N ASP A 423 -21.28 5.09 3.88
CA ASP A 423 -20.30 4.15 3.31
C ASP A 423 -18.86 4.51 3.74
N MET A 424 -18.71 5.15 4.91
CA MET A 424 -17.43 5.59 5.48
C MET A 424 -16.40 4.45 5.56
N LEU A 425 -15.15 4.75 5.18
CA LEU A 425 -14.08 3.78 5.07
C LEU A 425 -13.36 3.59 6.42
N LEU A 426 -13.58 2.46 7.09
CA LEU A 426 -13.03 2.17 8.41
C LEU A 426 -11.50 2.35 8.46
N GLY A 427 -11.02 3.09 9.45
CA GLY A 427 -9.60 3.32 9.68
C GLY A 427 -8.92 4.23 8.65
N TYR A 428 -9.68 5.13 8.03
CA TYR A 428 -9.20 6.30 7.32
C TYR A 428 -9.53 7.57 8.10
N ASN A 429 -8.81 8.65 7.80
CA ASN A 429 -9.02 9.96 8.41
C ASN A 429 -10.18 10.70 7.73
N MET A 430 -10.99 11.41 8.52
CA MET A 430 -12.05 12.31 8.06
C MET A 430 -12.01 13.66 8.79
N CYS A 431 -12.49 14.71 8.12
CA CYS A 431 -12.69 16.02 8.72
C CYS A 431 -13.90 16.02 9.67
N ILE A 432 -13.71 16.58 10.86
CA ILE A 432 -14.74 16.92 11.85
C ILE A 432 -14.82 18.44 12.14
N SER A 433 -14.11 19.23 11.34
CA SER A 433 -14.27 20.68 11.15
C SER A 433 -14.14 21.03 9.66
N ASP A 434 -14.31 22.30 9.31
CA ASP A 434 -13.83 22.80 8.02
C ASP A 434 -12.28 22.80 7.96
N GLY A 435 -11.71 23.02 6.77
CA GLY A 435 -10.26 23.02 6.53
C GLY A 435 -9.85 22.11 5.36
N PHE A 436 -8.55 21.91 5.19
CA PHE A 436 -8.01 20.98 4.20
C PHE A 436 -8.09 19.54 4.71
N ALA A 437 -8.47 18.59 3.84
CA ALA A 437 -8.46 17.18 4.18
C ALA A 437 -7.04 16.70 4.56
N PRO A 438 -6.89 15.81 5.57
CA PRO A 438 -5.59 15.31 6.02
C PRO A 438 -5.03 14.26 5.05
N LEU A 439 -3.75 13.90 5.24
CA LEU A 439 -3.23 12.64 4.71
C LEU A 439 -4.04 11.45 5.28
N PRO A 440 -4.32 10.41 4.49
CA PRO A 440 -4.77 9.13 5.03
C PRO A 440 -3.66 8.47 5.87
N PRO A 441 -3.98 7.52 6.77
CA PRO A 441 -2.98 6.72 7.44
C PRO A 441 -2.08 5.99 6.42
N PRO A 442 -0.74 6.03 6.57
CA PRO A 442 0.19 5.41 5.63
C PRO A 442 0.07 3.88 5.65
N GLN A 443 0.35 3.24 4.52
CA GLN A 443 0.24 1.79 4.34
C GLN A 443 1.59 1.19 3.92
N GLU A 444 2.02 0.14 4.61
CA GLU A 444 3.25 -0.56 4.26
C GLU A 444 3.09 -1.24 2.89
N GLY A 445 4.10 -1.07 2.03
CA GLY A 445 4.07 -1.54 0.64
C GLY A 445 3.38 -0.60 -0.35
N ALA A 446 2.80 0.53 0.07
CA ALA A 446 2.31 1.54 -0.88
C ALA A 446 3.49 2.19 -1.63
N SER A 447 3.47 2.13 -2.96
CA SER A 447 4.47 2.70 -3.87
C SER A 447 4.09 4.08 -4.43
N CYS A 448 2.80 4.45 -4.39
CA CYS A 448 2.29 5.71 -4.93
C CYS A 448 1.12 6.31 -4.16
N GLY A 449 0.71 7.52 -4.56
CA GLY A 449 -0.37 8.26 -3.91
C GLY A 449 0.02 8.77 -2.52
N PRO A 450 -0.96 9.22 -1.72
CA PRO A 450 -0.71 9.77 -0.38
C PRO A 450 -0.53 8.69 0.70
N LEU A 451 -0.62 7.41 0.33
CA LEU A 451 -0.51 6.27 1.25
C LEU A 451 0.94 5.84 1.51
N VAL A 452 1.91 6.33 0.71
CA VAL A 452 3.33 5.99 0.86
C VAL A 452 3.85 6.44 2.24
N PRO A 453 4.47 5.56 3.04
CA PRO A 453 5.02 5.93 4.34
C PRO A 453 6.03 7.07 4.25
N GLY A 454 5.85 8.09 5.08
CA GLY A 454 6.71 9.29 5.08
C GLY A 454 6.34 10.36 4.03
N THR A 455 5.21 10.23 3.32
CA THR A 455 4.67 11.30 2.47
C THR A 455 4.57 12.62 3.24
N GLN A 456 5.17 13.67 2.69
CA GLN A 456 5.10 15.02 3.25
C GLN A 456 4.06 15.87 2.51
N LEU A 457 3.37 16.74 3.24
CA LEU A 457 2.45 17.72 2.66
C LEU A 457 3.25 18.73 1.78
N PRO A 458 2.87 18.94 0.50
CA PRO A 458 3.45 20.01 -0.29
C PRO A 458 3.16 21.39 0.33
N PRO A 459 4.11 22.34 0.33
CA PRO A 459 3.91 23.69 0.88
C PRO A 459 3.02 24.59 0.00
N ASP A 460 2.38 24.05 -1.04
CA ASP A 460 1.61 24.75 -2.06
C ASP A 460 0.20 24.14 -2.15
N PHE A 461 -0.74 24.75 -1.42
CA PHE A 461 -2.05 24.16 -1.10
C PHE A 461 -3.03 24.11 -2.28
N ASP A 462 -2.89 24.93 -3.33
CA ASP A 462 -3.73 24.81 -4.53
C ASP A 462 -3.45 23.51 -5.31
N ARG A 463 -2.26 22.92 -5.13
CA ARG A 463 -1.99 21.55 -5.60
C ARG A 463 -2.70 20.52 -4.74
N TRP A 464 -2.73 20.67 -3.41
CA TRP A 464 -3.25 19.67 -2.48
C TRP A 464 -4.64 19.14 -2.86
N LYS A 465 -5.55 20.04 -3.23
CA LYS A 465 -6.93 19.70 -3.64
C LYS A 465 -7.01 18.87 -4.94
N ASN A 466 -6.06 19.05 -5.86
CA ASN A 466 -6.13 18.51 -7.23
C ASN A 466 -5.13 17.38 -7.48
N ALA A 467 -4.02 17.35 -6.74
CA ALA A 467 -2.85 16.50 -6.95
C ALA A 467 -2.67 15.42 -5.88
N MET A 468 -3.65 15.19 -5.00
CA MET A 468 -3.51 14.22 -3.89
C MET A 468 -3.22 12.79 -4.38
N GLY A 469 -3.75 12.40 -5.54
CA GLY A 469 -3.42 11.14 -6.23
C GLY A 469 -2.13 11.16 -7.06
N GLU A 470 -1.56 12.34 -7.32
CA GLU A 470 -0.29 12.54 -8.06
C GLU A 470 0.94 12.55 -7.14
N LEU A 471 0.73 12.62 -5.82
CA LEU A 471 1.77 12.43 -4.81
C LEU A 471 2.45 11.07 -5.00
N ASN A 472 3.77 11.03 -4.87
CA ASN A 472 4.59 9.83 -5.11
C ASN A 472 4.25 9.16 -6.46
N PRO A 473 4.53 9.81 -7.60
CA PRO A 473 4.12 9.32 -8.91
C PRO A 473 4.83 8.01 -9.29
N CYS A 474 4.09 7.10 -9.91
CA CYS A 474 4.60 5.78 -10.28
C CYS A 474 5.79 5.80 -11.26
N PRO A 475 6.66 4.77 -11.21
CA PRO A 475 7.65 4.51 -12.25
C PRO A 475 7.06 4.55 -13.65
N LEU A 476 7.83 5.07 -14.61
CA LEU A 476 7.46 5.15 -16.04
C LEU A 476 6.13 5.87 -16.35
N LYS A 477 5.57 6.62 -15.40
CA LYS A 477 4.20 7.16 -15.47
C LYS A 477 3.12 6.07 -15.63
N ALA A 478 3.36 4.90 -15.04
CA ALA A 478 2.33 3.86 -14.88
C ALA A 478 1.18 4.35 -13.99
N CYS A 479 0.06 3.62 -14.02
CA CYS A 479 -1.15 4.00 -13.31
C CYS A 479 -1.02 3.75 -11.80
N CYS A 480 -1.43 4.72 -10.99
CA CYS A 480 -1.53 4.55 -9.55
C CYS A 480 -2.96 4.15 -9.17
N SER A 481 -3.11 3.09 -8.39
CA SER A 481 -4.38 2.69 -7.78
C SER A 481 -4.67 3.45 -6.48
N ASN A 482 -5.94 3.51 -6.07
CA ASN A 482 -6.39 4.15 -4.83
C ASN A 482 -5.92 3.47 -3.52
N TRP A 483 -5.22 2.33 -3.65
CA TRP A 483 -4.55 1.62 -2.55
C TRP A 483 -3.03 1.86 -2.56
N GLY A 484 -2.54 2.71 -3.44
CA GLY A 484 -1.14 3.13 -3.51
C GLY A 484 -0.23 2.17 -4.27
N PHE A 485 -0.78 1.25 -5.07
CA PHE A 485 0.02 0.31 -5.89
C PHE A 485 0.08 0.79 -7.35
N CYS A 486 1.28 0.70 -7.93
CA CYS A 486 1.56 1.02 -9.32
C CYS A 486 1.38 -0.19 -10.25
N GLY A 487 0.84 0.03 -11.45
CA GLY A 487 0.87 -0.97 -12.50
C GLY A 487 0.40 -0.45 -13.87
N PRO A 488 0.75 -1.15 -14.97
CA PRO A 488 0.25 -0.86 -16.32
C PRO A 488 -1.08 -1.59 -16.64
N PHE A 489 -1.64 -2.34 -15.70
CA PHE A 489 -2.78 -3.23 -15.93
C PHE A 489 -4.14 -2.55 -15.66
N PRO A 490 -5.27 -3.07 -16.19
CA PRO A 490 -6.60 -2.51 -15.94
C PRO A 490 -6.94 -2.33 -14.44
N ALA A 491 -6.49 -3.27 -13.59
CA ALA A 491 -6.64 -3.20 -12.12
C ALA A 491 -5.91 -2.01 -11.45
N HIS A 492 -5.05 -1.29 -12.18
CA HIS A 492 -4.39 -0.06 -11.73
C HIS A 492 -4.82 1.15 -12.56
N CYS A 493 -5.22 0.96 -13.83
CA CYS A 493 -5.47 2.01 -14.81
C CYS A 493 -6.94 2.41 -15.02
N GLU A 494 -7.91 1.55 -14.70
CA GLU A 494 -9.34 1.85 -14.88
C GLU A 494 -9.85 2.81 -13.80
N ILE A 495 -10.67 3.79 -14.20
CA ILE A 495 -11.31 4.74 -13.28
C ILE A 495 -12.70 4.21 -12.93
N HIS A 496 -12.88 3.87 -11.65
CA HIS A 496 -14.12 3.37 -11.04
C HIS A 496 -14.47 4.24 -9.84
N ALA A 497 -14.56 5.56 -10.05
CA ALA A 497 -14.70 6.56 -9.00
C ALA A 497 -16.09 7.25 -9.05
N PRO A 498 -16.83 7.33 -7.92
CA PRO A 498 -18.22 7.77 -7.91
C PRO A 498 -18.36 9.30 -8.03
N GLU A 499 -19.46 9.77 -8.62
CA GLU A 499 -19.68 11.21 -8.85
C GLU A 499 -19.67 12.03 -7.54
N GLY A 500 -18.67 12.91 -7.43
CA GLY A 500 -18.48 13.77 -6.25
C GLY A 500 -17.89 13.06 -5.03
N GLY A 501 -17.44 11.81 -5.16
CA GLY A 501 -16.59 11.16 -4.15
C GLY A 501 -15.23 11.85 -4.01
N GLY A 502 -14.55 11.65 -2.89
CA GLY A 502 -13.20 12.14 -2.65
C GLY A 502 -12.12 11.38 -3.43
N PRO A 503 -10.87 11.89 -3.46
CA PRO A 503 -9.74 11.22 -4.11
C PRO A 503 -9.58 9.78 -3.62
N GLY A 504 -9.43 8.82 -4.53
CA GLY A 504 -9.30 7.39 -4.18
C GLY A 504 -10.57 6.73 -3.61
N SER A 505 -11.71 7.42 -3.54
CA SER A 505 -13.02 6.77 -3.35
C SER A 505 -13.40 5.97 -4.59
N LYS A 506 -14.13 4.86 -4.41
CA LYS A 506 -14.45 3.91 -5.49
C LYS A 506 -15.93 3.55 -5.52
N GLU A 507 -16.40 3.14 -6.70
CA GLU A 507 -17.76 2.64 -6.90
C GLU A 507 -17.99 1.29 -6.20
N LYS A 508 -19.27 0.95 -6.01
CA LYS A 508 -19.71 -0.33 -5.42
C LYS A 508 -19.48 -1.46 -6.45
N GLY A 509 -19.06 -2.63 -5.97
CA GLY A 509 -18.69 -3.79 -6.80
C GLY A 509 -17.23 -3.81 -7.30
N TYR A 510 -16.57 -2.66 -7.43
CA TYR A 510 -15.17 -2.58 -7.86
C TYR A 510 -14.19 -2.73 -6.69
N GLN A 511 -12.98 -3.25 -6.94
CA GLN A 511 -11.92 -3.36 -5.92
C GLN A 511 -11.03 -2.10 -5.92
N ASN A 512 -10.55 -1.71 -7.09
CA ASN A 512 -9.68 -0.56 -7.33
C ASN A 512 -10.44 0.59 -8.01
N THR A 513 -9.90 1.81 -7.88
CA THR A 513 -9.95 2.82 -8.94
C THR A 513 -8.54 3.34 -9.17
N CYS A 514 -8.23 3.75 -10.39
CA CYS A 514 -7.08 4.60 -10.66
C CYS A 514 -7.24 5.99 -10.01
N VAL A 515 -6.13 6.60 -9.62
CA VAL A 515 -6.04 7.95 -9.02
C VAL A 515 -5.04 8.89 -9.73
N SER A 516 -4.09 8.36 -10.51
CA SER A 516 -3.22 9.15 -11.39
C SER A 516 -2.64 8.31 -12.54
N ASN A 517 -2.25 8.99 -13.63
CA ASN A 517 -1.81 8.40 -14.91
C ASN A 517 -2.83 7.45 -15.59
N CYS A 518 -4.13 7.64 -15.34
CA CYS A 518 -5.17 6.69 -15.72
C CYS A 518 -5.40 6.50 -17.22
N GLY A 519 -6.01 5.35 -17.54
CA GLY A 519 -6.30 4.86 -18.89
C GLY A 519 -5.11 4.18 -19.57
N THR A 520 -5.38 3.13 -20.35
CA THR A 520 -4.38 2.38 -21.14
C THR A 520 -4.32 2.81 -22.62
N ASP A 521 -5.02 3.89 -22.99
CA ASP A 521 -5.05 4.39 -24.37
C ASP A 521 -3.67 4.82 -24.88
N ILE A 522 -3.36 4.45 -26.12
CA ILE A 522 -2.12 4.85 -26.78
C ILE A 522 -2.16 6.36 -27.08
N LYS A 523 -1.52 7.14 -26.21
CA LYS A 523 -1.38 8.60 -26.36
C LYS A 523 -0.37 8.92 -27.46
N VAL A 524 -0.88 9.09 -28.69
CA VAL A 524 -0.12 9.45 -29.90
C VAL A 524 0.36 10.90 -29.79
N ASN A 525 1.50 11.09 -29.13
CA ASN A 525 2.07 12.42 -28.83
C ASN A 525 2.75 13.11 -30.04
N SER A 526 2.87 12.41 -31.18
CA SER A 526 3.49 12.92 -32.40
C SER A 526 2.95 12.21 -33.65
N GLY A 527 3.16 12.81 -34.82
CA GLY A 527 2.89 12.16 -36.11
C GLY A 527 3.90 11.04 -36.44
N PRO A 528 3.63 10.22 -37.46
CA PRO A 528 4.55 9.16 -37.89
C PRO A 528 5.92 9.73 -38.31
N PRO A 529 7.02 8.99 -38.11
CA PRO A 529 8.35 9.47 -38.44
C PRO A 529 8.55 9.60 -39.96
N ALA A 530 9.41 10.53 -40.37
CA ALA A 530 9.70 10.80 -41.79
C ALA A 530 10.38 9.61 -42.52
N ALA A 531 10.99 8.69 -41.76
CA ALA A 531 11.51 7.42 -42.24
C ALA A 531 11.48 6.39 -41.10
N PHE A 532 11.36 5.11 -41.43
CA PHE A 532 11.49 4.01 -40.48
C PHE A 532 12.90 3.43 -40.52
N GLN A 533 13.38 2.95 -39.37
CA GLN A 533 14.61 2.15 -39.29
C GLN A 533 14.24 0.66 -39.24
N ARG A 534 15.09 -0.19 -39.83
CA ARG A 534 15.01 -1.65 -39.68
C ARG A 534 16.36 -2.13 -39.16
N ILE A 535 16.35 -2.67 -37.93
CA ILE A 535 17.53 -3.07 -37.18
C ILE A 535 17.56 -4.60 -37.14
N GLY A 536 18.75 -5.19 -37.27
CA GLY A 536 18.96 -6.64 -37.14
C GLY A 536 20.19 -6.95 -36.31
N TYR A 537 20.07 -7.88 -35.37
CA TYR A 537 21.18 -8.37 -34.57
C TYR A 537 21.79 -9.59 -35.29
N TYR A 538 23.09 -9.53 -35.58
CA TYR A 538 23.84 -10.60 -36.24
C TYR A 538 24.59 -11.41 -35.18
N GLU A 539 24.04 -12.59 -34.90
CA GLU A 539 24.60 -13.63 -34.04
C GLU A 539 26.00 -14.06 -34.55
N SER A 540 27.08 -13.50 -34.00
CA SER A 540 28.45 -13.73 -34.51
C SER A 540 28.91 -15.19 -34.39
N TYR A 541 28.30 -15.92 -33.46
CA TYR A 541 28.56 -17.32 -33.16
C TYR A 541 27.64 -18.31 -33.90
N ASN A 542 26.75 -17.85 -34.78
CA ASN A 542 25.78 -18.72 -35.49
C ASN A 542 26.43 -19.85 -36.32
N MET A 543 27.68 -19.66 -36.72
CA MET A 543 28.50 -20.66 -37.44
C MET A 543 28.82 -21.91 -36.59
N LYS A 544 28.45 -21.94 -35.30
CA LYS A 544 28.46 -23.15 -34.45
C LYS A 544 27.35 -24.15 -34.81
N ARG A 545 26.32 -23.72 -35.55
CA ARG A 545 25.10 -24.50 -35.82
C ARG A 545 25.31 -25.45 -37.01
N ASP A 546 24.86 -26.71 -36.88
CA ASP A 546 24.98 -27.72 -37.95
C ASP A 546 24.34 -27.29 -39.28
N CYS A 547 23.31 -26.46 -39.23
CA CYS A 547 22.62 -25.90 -40.40
C CYS A 547 21.94 -24.57 -40.06
N LEU A 548 21.42 -23.89 -41.09
CA LEU A 548 20.76 -22.57 -41.01
C LEU A 548 21.65 -21.44 -40.45
N TRP A 549 22.97 -21.62 -40.46
CA TRP A 549 23.92 -20.55 -40.27
C TRP A 549 23.84 -19.52 -41.42
N LEU A 550 24.18 -18.27 -41.11
CA LEU A 550 24.16 -17.13 -42.00
C LEU A 550 25.54 -16.45 -41.92
N SER A 551 26.26 -16.39 -43.04
CA SER A 551 27.48 -15.59 -43.12
C SER A 551 27.13 -14.10 -43.10
N SER A 552 27.94 -13.33 -42.37
CA SER A 552 27.88 -11.86 -42.29
C SER A 552 27.69 -11.17 -43.64
N LYS A 553 28.39 -11.63 -44.68
CA LYS A 553 28.29 -11.13 -46.06
C LYS A 553 26.87 -11.18 -46.64
N ALA A 554 26.07 -12.15 -46.19
CA ALA A 554 24.70 -12.36 -46.66
C ALA A 554 23.67 -11.53 -45.87
N ALA A 555 24.03 -10.99 -44.70
CA ALA A 555 23.10 -10.49 -43.68
C ALA A 555 22.25 -9.26 -44.09
N ASN A 556 22.61 -8.53 -45.14
CA ASN A 556 21.78 -7.46 -45.71
C ASN A 556 21.76 -7.50 -47.26
N THR A 557 21.68 -8.69 -47.85
CA THR A 557 21.72 -8.87 -49.31
C THR A 557 20.50 -8.33 -50.06
N ASP A 558 19.36 -8.14 -49.39
CA ASP A 558 18.19 -7.45 -49.94
C ASP A 558 18.24 -5.91 -49.73
N GLY A 559 19.24 -5.41 -48.99
CA GLY A 559 19.40 -4.00 -48.65
C GLY A 559 18.30 -3.43 -47.76
N SER A 560 17.48 -4.27 -47.13
CA SER A 560 16.28 -3.84 -46.40
C SER A 560 16.55 -3.38 -44.96
N TYR A 561 17.67 -3.78 -44.37
CA TYR A 561 18.09 -3.32 -43.05
C TYR A 561 18.82 -1.97 -43.16
N THR A 562 18.51 -1.05 -42.24
CA THR A 562 19.22 0.23 -42.11
C THR A 562 20.39 0.13 -41.13
N HIS A 563 20.31 -0.79 -40.16
CA HIS A 563 21.38 -1.09 -39.21
C HIS A 563 21.53 -2.62 -39.05
N ILE A 564 22.77 -3.12 -39.02
CA ILE A 564 23.10 -4.46 -38.50
C ILE A 564 24.04 -4.28 -37.32
N HIS A 565 23.69 -4.93 -36.20
CA HIS A 565 24.46 -4.98 -34.97
C HIS A 565 25.27 -6.27 -34.93
N TRP A 566 26.57 -6.20 -34.62
CA TRP A 566 27.40 -7.39 -34.39
C TRP A 566 27.22 -7.86 -32.93
N SER A 567 26.63 -9.02 -32.74
CA SER A 567 26.21 -9.55 -31.44
C SER A 567 27.04 -10.80 -31.08
N PHE A 568 28.03 -10.72 -30.20
CA PHE A 568 28.45 -9.56 -29.40
C PHE A 568 29.98 -9.40 -29.37
N ALA A 569 30.43 -8.26 -28.87
CA ALA A 569 31.79 -8.01 -28.43
C ALA A 569 31.92 -8.19 -26.91
N GLU A 570 33.11 -8.60 -26.48
CA GLU A 570 33.48 -8.82 -25.08
C GLU A 570 34.25 -7.62 -24.53
N ILE A 571 34.45 -7.58 -23.20
CA ILE A 571 35.15 -6.52 -22.50
C ILE A 571 36.36 -7.10 -21.76
N ASP A 572 37.55 -6.52 -21.97
CA ASP A 572 38.76 -6.78 -21.19
C ASP A 572 38.59 -6.25 -19.76
N PRO A 573 38.52 -7.11 -18.70
CA PRO A 573 38.25 -6.69 -17.33
C PRO A 573 39.46 -6.04 -16.62
N ILE A 574 40.59 -5.87 -17.31
CA ILE A 574 41.80 -5.24 -16.78
C ILE A 574 42.02 -3.87 -17.44
N GLY A 575 41.96 -3.81 -18.77
CA GLY A 575 42.16 -2.59 -19.56
C GLY A 575 40.87 -1.85 -19.95
N TRP A 576 39.70 -2.43 -19.69
CA TRP A 576 38.37 -1.95 -20.12
C TRP A 576 38.29 -1.68 -21.62
N LYS A 577 38.89 -2.57 -22.40
CA LYS A 577 38.99 -2.50 -23.87
C LYS A 577 37.94 -3.37 -24.52
N VAL A 578 37.62 -3.03 -25.76
CA VAL A 578 36.85 -3.89 -26.66
C VAL A 578 37.66 -5.16 -26.98
N VAL A 579 37.06 -6.33 -26.80
CA VAL A 579 37.59 -7.62 -27.22
C VAL A 579 36.66 -8.18 -28.29
N LEU A 580 37.21 -8.48 -29.47
CA LEU A 580 36.46 -8.98 -30.61
C LEU A 580 36.83 -10.43 -30.90
N THR A 581 35.91 -11.34 -30.62
CA THR A 581 36.07 -12.78 -30.83
C THR A 581 35.45 -13.19 -32.15
N ASP A 582 36.28 -13.37 -33.19
CA ASP A 582 35.86 -13.80 -34.54
C ASP A 582 36.57 -15.10 -34.99
N PRO A 583 36.23 -16.26 -34.40
CA PRO A 583 36.81 -17.56 -34.79
C PRO A 583 36.35 -18.04 -36.19
N TYR A 584 35.42 -17.34 -36.84
CA TYR A 584 34.82 -17.71 -38.12
C TYR A 584 35.15 -16.74 -39.26
N ASN A 585 36.05 -15.78 -39.04
CA ASN A 585 36.51 -14.77 -40.01
C ASN A 585 35.38 -13.94 -40.64
N GLN A 586 34.30 -13.70 -39.91
CA GLN A 586 33.12 -12.97 -40.37
C GLN A 586 33.25 -11.44 -40.22
N TRP A 587 34.21 -10.93 -39.44
CA TRP A 587 34.34 -9.50 -39.15
C TRP A 587 34.68 -8.67 -40.40
N ALA A 588 35.53 -9.20 -41.28
CA ALA A 588 35.90 -8.51 -42.51
C ALA A 588 34.71 -8.33 -43.47
N ASP A 589 33.87 -9.36 -43.61
CA ASP A 589 32.68 -9.31 -44.46
C ASP A 589 31.54 -8.49 -43.81
N PHE A 590 31.39 -8.51 -42.47
CA PHE A 590 30.49 -7.61 -41.74
C PHE A 590 30.87 -6.13 -41.97
N LYS A 591 32.14 -5.76 -41.83
CA LYS A 591 32.61 -4.38 -42.08
C LYS A 591 32.43 -3.95 -43.54
N ALA A 592 32.42 -4.91 -44.47
CA ALA A 592 32.22 -4.69 -45.91
C ALA A 592 30.75 -4.64 -46.35
N LEU A 593 29.77 -4.80 -45.44
CA LEU A 593 28.35 -4.75 -45.77
C LEU A 593 27.95 -3.41 -46.42
N PRO A 594 27.34 -3.42 -47.62
CA PRO A 594 26.97 -2.20 -48.33
C PRO A 594 25.70 -1.56 -47.76
N ASN A 595 25.58 -0.24 -47.92
CA ASN A 595 24.36 0.56 -47.70
C ASN A 595 23.71 0.45 -46.30
N VAL A 596 24.47 0.00 -45.28
CA VAL A 596 23.94 -0.26 -43.94
C VAL A 596 24.84 0.31 -42.85
N LYS A 597 24.26 0.69 -41.72
CA LYS A 597 25.00 1.08 -40.53
C LYS A 597 25.51 -0.17 -39.79
N ARG A 598 26.82 -0.23 -39.56
CA ARG A 598 27.49 -1.36 -38.90
C ARG A 598 27.78 -0.99 -37.45
N ILE A 599 27.04 -1.60 -36.54
CA ILE A 599 27.00 -1.27 -35.10
C ILE A 599 27.68 -2.39 -34.31
N LEU A 600 28.42 -2.04 -33.25
CA LEU A 600 29.03 -2.99 -32.34
C LEU A 600 28.14 -3.15 -31.09
N ALA A 601 27.64 -4.36 -30.79
CA ALA A 601 26.86 -4.60 -29.58
C ALA A 601 27.70 -5.24 -28.47
N PHE A 602 27.51 -4.83 -27.22
CA PHE A 602 28.08 -5.46 -26.02
C PHE A 602 26.98 -6.02 -25.13
N GLY A 603 27.21 -7.20 -24.54
CA GLY A 603 26.31 -7.80 -23.56
C GLY A 603 25.41 -8.89 -24.14
N GLY A 604 24.09 -8.68 -24.07
CA GLY A 604 23.06 -9.71 -24.20
C GLY A 604 22.99 -10.61 -22.96
N TRP A 605 21.93 -11.42 -22.88
CA TRP A 605 21.57 -12.25 -21.73
C TRP A 605 22.75 -13.00 -21.13
N ALA A 606 23.36 -13.94 -21.85
CA ALA A 606 24.43 -14.77 -21.32
C ALA A 606 25.61 -13.95 -20.74
N TYR A 607 26.08 -12.92 -21.45
CA TYR A 607 27.17 -12.08 -20.95
C TYR A 607 26.75 -11.27 -19.71
N SER A 608 25.50 -10.82 -19.65
CA SER A 608 24.95 -10.06 -18.54
C SER A 608 24.59 -10.92 -17.32
N THR A 609 24.26 -12.20 -17.49
CA THR A 609 23.71 -13.08 -16.44
C THR A 609 24.58 -14.29 -16.07
N GLU A 610 25.68 -14.59 -16.76
CA GLU A 610 26.56 -15.71 -16.39
C GLU A 610 27.59 -15.33 -15.31
N ALA A 611 27.89 -16.29 -14.43
CA ALA A 611 28.81 -16.12 -13.29
C ALA A 611 30.23 -15.69 -13.65
N ALA A 612 30.66 -15.90 -14.90
CA ALA A 612 31.96 -15.47 -15.40
C ALA A 612 32.00 -14.00 -15.85
N THR A 613 30.85 -13.39 -16.19
CA THR A 613 30.79 -12.17 -17.00
C THR A 613 29.88 -11.07 -16.44
N PHE A 614 28.87 -11.38 -15.64
CA PHE A 614 27.86 -10.41 -15.17
C PHE A 614 28.45 -9.14 -14.53
N ASN A 615 29.48 -9.30 -13.68
CA ASN A 615 30.17 -8.19 -13.04
C ASN A 615 31.09 -7.41 -14.00
N ILE A 616 31.53 -7.99 -15.12
CA ILE A 616 32.44 -7.32 -16.05
C ILE A 616 31.75 -6.14 -16.74
N ILE A 617 30.56 -6.37 -17.32
CA ILE A 617 29.78 -5.29 -17.95
C ILE A 617 29.37 -4.22 -16.92
N ARG A 618 28.97 -4.65 -15.71
CA ARG A 618 28.62 -3.74 -14.61
C ARG A 618 29.79 -2.85 -14.18
N SER A 619 30.97 -3.42 -13.92
CA SER A 619 32.16 -2.62 -13.53
C SER A 619 32.80 -1.85 -14.68
N ALA A 620 32.61 -2.26 -15.93
CA ALA A 620 33.01 -1.47 -17.10
C ALA A 620 32.16 -0.20 -17.26
N ILE A 621 30.86 -0.28 -16.98
CA ILE A 621 29.90 0.82 -17.08
C ILE A 621 29.97 1.76 -15.87
N LEU A 622 29.82 1.20 -14.65
CA LEU A 622 29.70 2.00 -13.42
C LEU A 622 31.06 2.46 -12.88
N ASP A 623 31.98 1.52 -12.65
CA ASP A 623 33.23 1.82 -11.94
C ASP A 623 34.30 2.42 -12.88
N ASN A 624 34.26 2.10 -14.17
CA ASN A 624 35.30 2.44 -15.15
C ASN A 624 34.77 3.16 -16.42
N GLY A 625 33.52 3.64 -16.39
CA GLY A 625 32.78 4.11 -17.57
C GLY A 625 33.51 5.13 -18.45
N ALA A 626 34.27 6.06 -17.87
CA ALA A 626 35.03 7.06 -18.63
C ALA A 626 36.20 6.47 -19.45
N VAL A 627 36.81 5.38 -18.96
CA VAL A 627 37.87 4.64 -19.67
C VAL A 627 37.24 3.76 -20.75
N PHE A 628 36.22 2.98 -20.38
CA PHE A 628 35.49 2.10 -21.31
C PHE A 628 34.89 2.87 -22.48
N ALA A 629 34.20 3.99 -22.24
CA ALA A 629 33.66 4.87 -23.28
C ALA A 629 34.73 5.46 -24.21
N SER A 630 35.93 5.75 -23.68
CA SER A 630 37.05 6.24 -24.50
C SER A 630 37.64 5.12 -25.37
N ASN A 631 37.71 3.89 -24.86
CA ASN A 631 38.18 2.73 -25.61
C ASN A 631 37.17 2.29 -26.70
N ILE A 632 35.86 2.32 -26.41
CA ILE A 632 34.80 2.10 -27.41
C ILE A 632 34.93 3.13 -28.53
N ALA A 633 34.94 4.43 -28.21
CA ALA A 633 34.99 5.49 -29.23
C ALA A 633 36.20 5.33 -30.16
N LYS A 634 37.38 5.01 -29.60
CA LYS A 634 38.58 4.70 -30.39
C LYS A 634 38.39 3.46 -31.28
N PHE A 635 37.87 2.36 -30.75
CA PHE A 635 37.64 1.14 -31.54
C PHE A 635 36.68 1.40 -32.71
N LEU A 636 35.62 2.19 -32.50
CA LEU A 636 34.70 2.57 -33.59
C LEU A 636 35.37 3.42 -34.68
N ASP A 637 36.37 4.25 -34.35
CA ASP A 637 37.17 4.99 -35.35
C ASP A 637 38.19 4.08 -36.06
N ASP A 638 38.95 3.28 -35.31
CA ASP A 638 39.97 2.37 -35.85
C ASP A 638 39.36 1.34 -36.83
N GLU A 639 38.18 0.81 -36.50
CA GLU A 639 37.50 -0.22 -37.31
C GLU A 639 36.52 0.36 -38.35
N GLY A 640 36.31 1.68 -38.40
CA GLY A 640 35.44 2.34 -39.38
C GLY A 640 33.94 2.02 -39.23
N LEU A 641 33.49 1.85 -37.98
CA LEU A 641 32.12 1.48 -37.61
C LEU A 641 31.21 2.70 -37.45
N ASP A 642 29.89 2.48 -37.53
CA ASP A 642 28.89 3.54 -37.52
C ASP A 642 28.31 3.85 -36.12
N GLY A 643 28.56 3.01 -35.12
CA GLY A 643 28.05 3.21 -33.77
C GLY A 643 28.23 2.00 -32.84
N VAL A 644 27.72 2.15 -31.62
CA VAL A 644 27.72 1.14 -30.55
C VAL A 644 26.31 0.96 -29.98
N ASP A 645 25.99 -0.27 -29.61
CA ASP A 645 24.82 -0.68 -28.85
C ASP A 645 25.25 -1.29 -27.51
N ILE A 646 24.52 -1.00 -26.43
CA ILE A 646 24.77 -1.58 -25.11
C ILE A 646 23.53 -2.36 -24.67
N ASP A 647 23.68 -3.68 -24.59
CA ASP A 647 22.64 -4.65 -24.29
C ASP A 647 22.90 -5.24 -22.89
N TRP A 648 22.67 -4.44 -21.85
CA TRP A 648 22.91 -4.85 -20.47
C TRP A 648 21.61 -5.37 -19.83
N GLU A 649 21.56 -6.67 -19.56
CA GLU A 649 20.36 -7.37 -19.05
C GLU A 649 20.51 -7.82 -17.58
N TYR A 650 20.01 -7.09 -16.56
CA TYR A 650 19.44 -5.74 -16.59
C TYR A 650 20.01 -4.90 -15.43
N PRO A 651 20.33 -3.60 -15.64
CA PRO A 651 20.70 -2.69 -14.56
C PRO A 651 19.55 -2.47 -13.58
N GLY A 652 19.89 -2.42 -12.29
CA GLY A 652 19.07 -1.75 -11.28
C GLY A 652 17.92 -2.55 -10.65
N VAL A 653 17.66 -3.78 -11.12
CA VAL A 653 16.70 -4.68 -10.48
C VAL A 653 17.38 -5.49 -9.38
N SER A 654 16.96 -5.24 -8.15
CA SER A 654 17.39 -5.94 -6.93
C SER A 654 16.22 -6.10 -5.96
N ILE A 655 15.42 -7.14 -6.13
CA ILE A 655 14.29 -7.55 -5.28
C ILE A 655 14.79 -8.42 -4.11
N LYS A 656 15.91 -8.01 -3.50
CA LYS A 656 16.56 -8.78 -2.43
C LYS A 656 15.83 -8.63 -1.08
N TYR A 657 14.68 -9.28 -0.91
CA TYR A 657 14.21 -9.77 0.39
C TYR A 657 13.05 -10.79 0.28
N PHE A 658 13.36 -12.08 0.07
CA PHE A 658 12.88 -13.22 0.89
C PHE A 658 13.28 -14.58 0.30
N GLN A 659 14.57 -14.97 0.39
CA GLN A 659 14.98 -16.32 -0.03
C GLN A 659 16.21 -16.88 0.73
N ASP A 660 15.95 -17.53 1.86
CA ASP A 660 16.73 -18.63 2.47
C ASP A 660 15.88 -19.21 3.65
N THR A 661 16.03 -20.44 4.16
CA THR A 661 17.17 -21.38 4.07
C THR A 661 16.73 -22.87 3.99
N TYR A 662 17.15 -23.56 2.92
CA TYR A 662 17.61 -24.97 2.81
C TYR A 662 16.80 -26.26 3.21
N TYR A 663 17.12 -27.32 2.44
CA TYR A 663 17.01 -28.79 2.67
C TYR A 663 15.68 -29.60 2.47
N SER A 664 15.37 -29.83 1.19
CA SER A 664 15.16 -31.16 0.56
C SER A 664 14.16 -32.20 1.12
N ASN A 665 13.04 -32.42 0.40
CA ASN A 665 12.63 -33.69 -0.29
C ASN A 665 11.09 -33.88 -0.42
N LEU A 666 10.67 -34.63 -1.47
CA LEU A 666 9.33 -35.22 -1.74
C LEU A 666 8.16 -34.29 -2.21
N TRP A 667 8.08 -34.04 -3.54
CA TRP A 667 7.22 -33.09 -4.31
C TRP A 667 5.67 -33.18 -4.19
N LEU A 668 4.95 -32.08 -4.48
CA LEU A 668 3.46 -31.93 -4.45
C LEU A 668 2.85 -31.59 -5.82
N THR A 669 1.54 -31.75 -5.95
CA THR A 669 0.68 -31.15 -6.98
C THR A 669 -0.52 -30.43 -6.36
N GLU A 670 -0.54 -29.09 -6.36
CA GLU A 670 -1.61 -28.23 -6.90
C GLU A 670 -1.46 -26.77 -6.40
N ARG A 671 -1.43 -25.82 -7.35
CA ARG A 671 -1.83 -24.39 -7.25
C ARG A 671 -1.26 -23.54 -6.09
N VAL A 672 -0.22 -22.78 -6.40
CA VAL A 672 0.09 -21.47 -5.79
C VAL A 672 0.29 -20.52 -6.96
N SER A 673 -0.34 -19.35 -6.95
CA SER A 673 -0.14 -18.37 -8.03
C SER A 673 1.22 -17.71 -7.86
N ARG A 674 2.08 -17.80 -8.88
CA ARG A 674 3.32 -17.02 -8.90
C ARG A 674 2.96 -15.61 -9.34
N VAL A 675 3.05 -14.70 -8.37
CA VAL A 675 2.94 -13.23 -8.50
C VAL A 675 3.57 -12.78 -9.82
N MET A 676 2.89 -11.92 -10.59
CA MET A 676 3.32 -11.47 -11.92
C MET A 676 4.47 -10.45 -11.89
N GLN A 677 5.34 -10.53 -10.90
CA GLN A 677 6.57 -9.75 -10.77
C GLN A 677 7.71 -10.53 -11.45
N ALA A 678 8.56 -9.83 -12.21
CA ALA A 678 9.74 -10.47 -12.79
C ALA A 678 10.72 -10.87 -11.66
N PRO A 679 11.20 -12.13 -11.61
CA PRO A 679 12.10 -12.57 -10.54
C PRO A 679 13.48 -11.92 -10.66
N ASP A 680 14.18 -11.78 -9.54
CA ASP A 680 15.60 -11.40 -9.53
C ASP A 680 16.42 -12.40 -10.35
N ILE A 681 17.33 -11.88 -11.16
CA ILE A 681 18.34 -12.68 -11.86
C ILE A 681 19.50 -12.89 -10.87
N ASP A 682 19.44 -14.01 -10.14
CA ASP A 682 20.41 -14.41 -9.13
C ASP A 682 21.62 -15.15 -9.74
N VAL A 683 22.82 -14.70 -9.41
CA VAL A 683 24.08 -15.35 -9.81
C VAL A 683 24.90 -15.66 -8.56
N GLY A 684 25.06 -16.95 -8.26
CA GLY A 684 25.68 -17.39 -7.00
C GLY A 684 24.89 -17.01 -5.74
N GLY A 685 23.58 -16.74 -5.87
CA GLY A 685 22.72 -16.27 -4.78
C GLY A 685 22.87 -14.79 -4.45
N GLN A 686 23.37 -13.98 -5.39
CA GLN A 686 23.30 -12.52 -5.34
C GLN A 686 22.60 -11.99 -6.61
N PRO A 687 21.66 -11.04 -6.48
CA PRO A 687 21.10 -10.36 -7.65
C PRO A 687 22.17 -9.58 -8.41
N ILE A 688 22.14 -9.66 -9.74
CA ILE A 688 23.14 -9.02 -10.60
C ILE A 688 22.95 -7.50 -10.71
N GLY A 689 21.71 -7.02 -10.66
CA GLY A 689 21.36 -5.60 -10.61
C GLY A 689 21.41 -5.08 -9.17
N GLN A 690 21.67 -3.79 -9.00
CA GLN A 690 21.71 -3.13 -7.70
C GLN A 690 21.06 -1.74 -7.75
N LYS A 691 20.37 -1.34 -6.67
CA LYS A 691 19.76 0.00 -6.55
C LYS A 691 20.81 1.09 -6.83
N GLY A 692 20.58 1.86 -7.89
CA GLY A 692 21.46 2.94 -8.36
C GLY A 692 22.07 2.69 -9.75
N ASP A 693 22.15 1.43 -10.19
CA ASP A 693 22.80 1.06 -11.48
C ASP A 693 22.21 1.80 -12.68
N GLY A 694 20.88 2.02 -12.72
CA GLY A 694 20.23 2.77 -13.81
C GLY A 694 20.65 4.25 -13.91
N ALA A 695 20.96 4.89 -12.78
CA ALA A 695 21.47 6.26 -12.75
C ALA A 695 22.94 6.31 -13.20
N GLY A 696 23.76 5.35 -12.75
CA GLY A 696 25.13 5.18 -13.24
C GLY A 696 25.19 4.84 -14.73
N TYR A 697 24.23 4.04 -15.23
CA TYR A 697 24.09 3.71 -16.64
C TYR A 697 23.77 4.95 -17.49
N LEU A 698 22.87 5.82 -17.03
CA LEU A 698 22.63 7.12 -17.67
C LEU A 698 23.89 8.00 -17.70
N ALA A 699 24.65 8.06 -16.60
CA ALA A 699 25.92 8.81 -16.55
C ALA A 699 26.97 8.24 -17.52
N PHE A 700 27.07 6.91 -17.63
CA PHE A 700 27.90 6.23 -18.64
C PHE A 700 27.43 6.55 -20.07
N LEU A 701 26.16 6.39 -20.40
CA LEU A 701 25.63 6.63 -21.75
C LEU A 701 25.81 8.09 -22.18
N THR A 702 25.64 9.04 -21.26
CA THR A 702 25.95 10.47 -21.46
C THR A 702 27.43 10.65 -21.83
N THR A 703 28.34 10.02 -21.07
CA THR A 703 29.78 10.05 -21.33
C THR A 703 30.14 9.36 -22.66
N LEU A 704 29.49 8.24 -22.96
CA LEU A 704 29.67 7.46 -24.18
C LEU A 704 29.29 8.28 -25.41
N LYS A 705 28.12 8.95 -25.41
CA LYS A 705 27.73 9.81 -26.54
C LYS A 705 28.70 10.98 -26.73
N GLN A 706 29.20 11.59 -25.65
CA GLN A 706 30.21 12.64 -25.74
C GLN A 706 31.53 12.15 -26.36
N LYS A 707 31.96 10.91 -26.06
CA LYS A 707 33.19 10.31 -26.60
C LYS A 707 33.03 9.82 -28.05
N VAL A 708 31.90 9.20 -28.36
CA VAL A 708 31.55 8.65 -29.69
C VAL A 708 31.22 9.76 -30.70
N GLY A 709 30.64 10.87 -30.22
CA GLY A 709 30.39 12.07 -30.99
C GLY A 709 29.16 12.00 -31.91
N ALA A 710 28.80 13.15 -32.50
CA ALA A 710 27.56 13.31 -33.27
C ALA A 710 27.55 12.66 -34.67
N LYS A 711 28.63 11.98 -35.09
CA LYS A 711 28.70 11.28 -36.40
C LYS A 711 28.35 9.79 -36.33
N LYS A 712 28.37 9.20 -35.14
CA LYS A 712 28.09 7.79 -34.88
C LYS A 712 26.92 7.66 -33.91
N SER A 713 26.19 6.55 -33.99
CA SER A 713 25.10 6.27 -33.06
C SER A 713 25.60 5.66 -31.75
N VAL A 714 24.93 5.99 -30.67
CA VAL A 714 24.86 5.21 -29.43
C VAL A 714 23.41 4.75 -29.31
N SER A 715 23.21 3.47 -29.03
CA SER A 715 21.91 2.89 -28.72
C SER A 715 22.02 1.95 -27.51
N ILE A 716 20.86 1.52 -27.01
CA ILE A 716 20.76 0.43 -26.04
C ILE A 716 19.67 -0.54 -26.48
N ALA A 717 19.82 -1.80 -26.11
CA ALA A 717 18.66 -2.66 -25.91
C ALA A 717 17.98 -2.30 -24.58
N ALA A 718 16.65 -2.41 -24.53
CA ALA A 718 15.87 -2.16 -23.32
C ALA A 718 14.72 -3.16 -23.20
N PRO A 719 14.39 -3.65 -21.98
CA PRO A 719 13.28 -4.57 -21.78
C PRO A 719 11.93 -3.91 -22.09
N ALA A 720 11.02 -4.62 -22.73
CA ALA A 720 9.62 -4.17 -22.87
C ALA A 720 8.78 -4.43 -21.59
N SER A 721 9.25 -5.30 -20.69
CA SER A 721 8.59 -5.57 -19.40
C SER A 721 8.72 -4.36 -18.47
N PHE A 722 7.57 -3.86 -17.98
CA PHE A 722 7.49 -2.80 -16.97
C PHE A 722 8.43 -3.05 -15.78
N TRP A 723 8.50 -4.31 -15.30
CA TRP A 723 9.23 -4.69 -14.08
C TRP A 723 10.75 -4.56 -14.18
N TYR A 724 11.32 -4.75 -15.37
CA TYR A 724 12.74 -4.47 -15.62
C TYR A 724 12.96 -3.03 -16.07
N LEU A 725 12.06 -2.49 -16.92
CA LEU A 725 12.21 -1.15 -17.49
C LEU A 725 12.12 -0.03 -16.43
N GLN A 726 11.37 -0.23 -15.35
CA GLN A 726 11.23 0.75 -14.25
C GLN A 726 12.56 1.12 -13.55
N ALA A 727 13.60 0.29 -13.70
CA ALA A 727 14.95 0.57 -13.20
C ALA A 727 15.75 1.52 -14.11
N PHE A 728 15.30 1.72 -15.36
CA PHE A 728 15.94 2.59 -16.33
C PHE A 728 15.33 4.01 -16.25
N PRO A 729 16.13 5.08 -16.13
CA PRO A 729 15.68 6.46 -16.34
C PRO A 729 15.50 6.71 -17.85
N ILE A 730 14.55 6.00 -18.46
CA ILE A 730 14.47 5.77 -19.90
C ILE A 730 14.16 7.05 -20.70
N ASP A 731 13.45 7.99 -20.08
CA ASP A 731 13.15 9.33 -20.61
C ASP A 731 14.42 10.17 -20.78
N ARG A 732 15.32 10.11 -19.81
CA ARG A 732 16.62 10.77 -19.83
C ARG A 732 17.60 10.07 -20.75
N ILE A 733 17.62 8.73 -20.75
CA ILE A 733 18.42 7.95 -21.68
C ILE A 733 18.06 8.32 -23.13
N ALA A 734 16.77 8.34 -23.46
CA ALA A 734 16.26 8.76 -24.78
C ALA A 734 16.62 10.21 -25.16
N ALA A 735 16.91 11.08 -24.18
CA ALA A 735 17.38 12.44 -24.43
C ALA A 735 18.91 12.55 -24.65
N GLN A 736 19.68 11.48 -24.41
CA GLN A 736 21.14 11.44 -24.61
C GLN A 736 21.58 10.60 -25.82
N ILE A 737 20.88 9.51 -26.13
CA ILE A 737 21.28 8.54 -27.18
C ILE A 737 20.41 8.66 -28.45
N ASP A 738 20.79 7.96 -29.53
CA ASP A 738 20.14 8.15 -30.84
C ASP A 738 18.87 7.29 -31.04
N TYR A 739 18.81 6.11 -30.42
CA TYR A 739 17.63 5.23 -30.40
C TYR A 739 17.71 4.18 -29.29
N ILE A 740 16.56 3.57 -28.98
CA ILE A 740 16.40 2.46 -28.03
C ILE A 740 15.77 1.28 -28.78
N VAL A 741 16.34 0.08 -28.64
CA VAL A 741 15.77 -1.17 -29.16
C VAL A 741 14.95 -1.82 -28.04
N PHE A 742 13.63 -1.62 -28.05
CA PHE A 742 12.75 -2.28 -27.09
C PHE A 742 12.55 -3.76 -27.46
N MET A 743 13.00 -4.64 -26.56
CA MET A 743 12.89 -6.09 -26.65
C MET A 743 11.44 -6.52 -26.39
N THR A 744 10.63 -6.38 -27.42
CA THR A 744 9.18 -6.66 -27.46
C THR A 744 8.87 -8.12 -27.84
N TYR A 745 9.82 -9.01 -27.54
CA TYR A 745 9.77 -10.47 -27.67
C TYR A 745 10.03 -11.09 -26.29
N ASP A 746 9.92 -12.43 -26.19
CA ASP A 746 10.13 -13.20 -24.95
C ASP A 746 9.35 -12.70 -23.71
N LEU A 747 8.23 -12.02 -23.94
CA LEU A 747 7.22 -11.72 -22.91
C LEU A 747 6.62 -13.00 -22.30
N HIS A 748 6.64 -14.11 -23.05
CA HIS A 748 6.23 -15.44 -22.61
C HIS A 748 7.20 -16.52 -23.12
N GLY A 749 7.55 -17.47 -22.27
CA GLY A 749 8.53 -18.53 -22.58
C GLY A 749 8.20 -19.90 -22.00
N GLN A 750 9.17 -20.81 -22.06
CA GLN A 750 9.04 -22.14 -21.44
C GLN A 750 9.02 -22.06 -19.91
N TRP A 751 9.57 -20.99 -19.33
CA TRP A 751 9.50 -20.66 -17.91
C TRP A 751 8.06 -20.43 -17.39
N ASP A 752 7.13 -20.04 -18.28
CA ASP A 752 5.71 -19.84 -17.93
C ASP A 752 4.86 -21.13 -18.05
N TYR A 753 5.44 -22.27 -18.41
CA TYR A 753 4.67 -23.47 -18.72
C TYR A 753 3.84 -23.96 -17.52
N GLY A 754 2.52 -23.88 -17.67
CA GLY A 754 1.55 -24.23 -16.63
C GLY A 754 1.13 -23.06 -15.73
N ASN A 755 1.66 -21.85 -15.93
CA ASN A 755 1.16 -20.63 -15.29
C ASN A 755 -0.11 -20.14 -15.99
N ALA A 756 -1.27 -20.32 -15.36
CA ALA A 756 -2.55 -19.84 -15.89
C ALA A 756 -2.67 -18.31 -15.87
N ASP A 757 -1.89 -17.63 -15.03
CA ASP A 757 -1.91 -16.17 -14.85
C ASP A 757 -0.92 -15.45 -15.80
N ALA A 758 -0.18 -16.19 -16.65
CA ALA A 758 0.82 -15.62 -17.56
C ALA A 758 0.24 -15.09 -18.89
N TYR A 759 -0.88 -15.65 -19.38
CA TYR A 759 -1.49 -15.23 -20.65
C TYR A 759 -3.01 -15.47 -20.62
N ASP A 760 -3.82 -14.41 -20.72
CA ASP A 760 -5.27 -14.44 -20.49
C ASP A 760 -6.03 -15.44 -21.39
N ALA A 761 -5.55 -15.64 -22.62
CA ALA A 761 -6.11 -16.63 -23.55
C ALA A 761 -5.68 -18.07 -23.24
N CYS A 762 -4.99 -18.32 -22.13
CA CYS A 762 -4.48 -19.62 -21.71
C CYS A 762 -4.90 -20.06 -20.29
N PRO A 763 -6.19 -20.37 -20.03
CA PRO A 763 -6.68 -20.83 -18.71
C PRO A 763 -6.07 -22.11 -18.12
N SER A 764 -5.05 -22.68 -18.77
CA SER A 764 -4.28 -23.85 -18.31
C SER A 764 -2.78 -23.57 -18.13
N GLY A 765 -2.28 -22.43 -18.61
CA GLY A 765 -0.84 -22.11 -18.75
C GLY A 765 -0.04 -23.01 -19.70
N LYS A 766 -0.63 -24.08 -20.25
CA LYS A 766 0.08 -25.12 -21.03
C LYS A 766 0.01 -24.93 -22.53
N CYS A 767 -0.70 -23.89 -22.98
CA CYS A 767 -0.79 -23.51 -24.40
C CYS A 767 0.25 -22.44 -24.80
N ILE A 768 0.92 -21.83 -23.81
CA ILE A 768 2.06 -20.94 -24.02
C ILE A 768 3.17 -21.73 -24.73
N ARG A 769 3.76 -21.09 -25.74
CA ARG A 769 4.98 -21.53 -26.43
C ARG A 769 5.92 -20.33 -26.42
N SER A 770 7.22 -20.56 -26.25
CA SER A 770 8.18 -19.46 -26.26
C SER A 770 8.18 -18.76 -27.61
N HIS A 771 8.16 -17.42 -27.58
CA HIS A 771 8.18 -16.61 -28.80
C HIS A 771 9.60 -16.52 -29.37
N GLY A 772 10.62 -16.46 -28.52
CA GLY A 772 11.97 -16.86 -28.87
C GLY A 772 12.10 -18.38 -28.89
N ARG A 773 12.82 -18.89 -29.89
CA ARG A 773 13.50 -20.17 -29.78
C ARG A 773 14.99 -19.94 -29.98
N ALA A 774 15.66 -19.58 -28.89
CA ALA A 774 17.09 -19.80 -28.75
C ALA A 774 17.30 -21.32 -28.57
N ASP A 775 17.73 -21.97 -29.65
CA ASP A 775 18.34 -23.32 -29.67
C ASP A 775 19.86 -23.14 -29.59
#